data_AF-A0A957C862-F1
#
_entry.id   AF-A0A957C862-F1
#
_cell.length_a   1.000
_cell.length_b   1.000
_cell.length_c   1.000
_cell.angle_alpha   90.00
_cell.angle_beta   90.00
_cell.angle_gamma   90.00
#
_symmetry.space_group_name_H-M   'P 1'
#
loop_
_entity.id
_entity.type
_entity.pdbx_description
1 polymer ?
#
loop_
_entity_poly.entity_id
_entity_poly.type
_entity_poly.pdbx_seq_one_letter_code
_entity_poly.pdbx_strand_id
1 'polypeptide(L)'
;MSFEWRTDEDEGWPEEVTAEETAVTPQSFLRRRWRFLLVSLLGLLAVWLVVQWQIDQRVAETTATIENEILATHNFVLQTAVSQDESLFHANLSGRNPDWTELQKTLLNQGLLLNRPMLGWEHQASANRLTPADVTFELDPDLQGAALSYPQVYASQTGAQVTETVVLQQTAVYRKGTSRWLYAPPDDDFWGNWITQQGDYLTLAFTERDNEVATVLAIQLDRLLGQMCTEMADMNCGPDFQVHLRFDTDPQSLLALNEIETMLKAGLQLELPTPTLIGLPTDEASAEALYRAYGVQLFTAVLAHQIDYDCCRHQLFFRALRDYQLAQLGLQPWPLTPAMYRQMLDNGFDGDVTRHWTRRWEEAPPQFLQVWVIEDPDPIWQQVYMLVEFLAAEETAVSPTQMMRLMDRNSYDAWLAGLVPSHKRPTLEDRFLLYINNQIIPGQQAEPPIPLPNGHITLVCQNYTDRPTSHVYSYDLAQKTWTERFRDMFTNAYFSTRDGEHFIVSEYDFVDGTSEWEISLATDEEIILLEKARSPGENEYWLDYSLIDEDAQYFIRYEYFGGETDIRLLPLACVDGSCPAVQLDGYPLFSPDKALFLIESAPGEMINVDSSVPFQLLQNLYLMTPDGAVRQSLGQGSDPFWLTNTVYGYVRLGDDGWELVTAVVNQNQPRYLLSQADLLAAMPADARPDGLFVTSVAANPANAQEILLQIRNDAVANQSGPDVPSYLFKVTLTDDLAGVNEVKLLRQDFFSGIFGFWRDGRTIIYGEYGFEYLDVNWQMLNPETGQTERSFQSLVSLAGTQDGQWLVQVTDSYLLLRALAYDYQYFIPHSFQDCQWAVLSAAE
;
A
#
# COMPACT_ATOMS: atom_id res chain seq x y z
N MET A 1 81.16 77.36 -6.21
CA MET A 1 80.45 78.54 -5.69
C MET A 1 79.50 78.02 -4.61
N SER A 2 79.62 78.33 -3.31
CA SER A 2 80.57 79.19 -2.58
C SER A 2 80.57 78.90 -1.06
N PHE A 3 81.78 78.71 -0.46
CA PHE A 3 82.21 79.12 0.91
C PHE A 3 81.55 78.45 2.15
N GLU A 4 82.29 77.66 2.98
CA GLU A 4 83.17 77.98 4.16
C GLU A 4 82.40 77.81 5.52
N TRP A 5 82.90 77.40 6.71
CA TRP A 5 84.23 77.10 7.34
C TRP A 5 84.12 75.84 8.27
N ARG A 6 85.14 75.01 8.57
CA ARG A 6 86.26 75.04 9.60
C ARG A 6 85.86 75.12 11.11
N THR A 7 86.57 74.55 12.11
CA THR A 7 87.44 73.34 12.34
C THR A 7 87.86 73.29 13.86
N ASP A 8 88.58 72.23 14.30
CA ASP A 8 89.52 72.15 15.47
C ASP A 8 88.93 72.08 16.91
N GLU A 9 89.52 71.46 17.97
CA GLU A 9 90.61 70.48 18.21
C GLU A 9 90.56 69.94 19.69
N ASP A 10 91.30 68.86 20.02
CA ASP A 10 91.87 68.40 21.33
C ASP A 10 90.97 68.03 22.56
N GLU A 11 91.10 66.82 23.18
CA GLU A 11 91.98 66.38 24.30
C GLU A 11 91.86 67.22 25.62
N GLY A 12 91.74 66.72 26.87
CA GLY A 12 91.60 65.38 27.48
C GLY A 12 91.75 65.44 29.03
N TRP A 13 91.37 64.38 29.79
CA TRP A 13 91.56 64.17 31.27
C TRP A 13 90.70 65.01 32.28
N PRO A 14 90.51 64.58 33.56
CA PRO A 14 89.95 63.30 34.03
C PRO A 14 88.96 63.45 35.24
N GLU A 15 88.60 62.32 35.88
CA GLU A 15 88.41 62.03 37.35
C GLU A 15 88.37 63.20 38.38
N GLU A 16 87.65 63.18 39.52
CA GLU A 16 86.80 62.21 40.27
C GLU A 16 86.17 62.98 41.50
N VAL A 17 85.61 62.26 42.47
CA VAL A 17 85.52 62.54 43.93
C VAL A 17 84.40 63.44 44.54
N THR A 18 83.56 62.78 45.34
CA THR A 18 82.88 63.19 46.61
C THR A 18 81.91 64.38 46.73
N ALA A 19 80.74 64.05 47.31
CA ALA A 19 80.22 64.52 48.62
C ALA A 19 80.83 65.81 49.24
N GLU A 20 80.07 66.67 49.93
CA GLU A 20 79.07 66.36 50.96
C GLU A 20 78.09 67.54 51.19
N GLU A 21 77.21 67.43 52.19
CA GLU A 21 76.05 68.29 52.41
C GLU A 21 76.35 69.77 52.74
N THR A 22 75.45 70.68 52.33
CA THR A 22 74.86 71.65 53.26
C THR A 22 73.39 71.89 52.93
N ALA A 23 72.53 71.86 53.95
CA ALA A 23 71.09 71.91 53.78
C ALA A 23 70.55 73.34 53.54
N VAL A 24 69.75 73.50 52.48
CA VAL A 24 68.70 74.52 52.41
C VAL A 24 67.41 73.85 51.93
N THR A 25 66.32 74.06 52.65
CA THR A 25 65.01 73.44 52.43
C THR A 25 64.32 73.93 51.14
N PRO A 26 63.94 73.04 50.20
CA PRO A 26 63.07 73.41 49.09
C PRO A 26 61.61 73.01 49.35
N GLN A 27 60.72 73.99 49.27
CA GLN A 27 59.27 73.78 49.37
C GLN A 27 58.71 73.02 48.15
N SER A 28 57.86 72.03 48.43
CA SER A 28 56.61 71.65 47.73
C SER A 28 56.55 71.38 46.20
N PHE A 29 57.59 71.63 45.37
CA PHE A 29 57.43 71.57 43.91
C PHE A 29 57.38 70.14 43.32
N LEU A 30 58.14 69.19 43.87
CA LEU A 30 58.25 67.82 43.35
C LEU A 30 56.96 66.98 43.51
N ARG A 31 56.21 67.18 44.61
CA ARG A 31 54.96 66.47 44.88
C ARG A 31 53.85 66.80 43.86
N ARG A 32 53.95 67.91 43.14
CA ARG A 32 52.99 68.33 42.11
C ARG A 32 53.30 67.67 40.76
N ARG A 33 54.57 67.59 40.34
CA ARG A 33 54.99 66.94 39.08
C ARG A 33 54.69 65.44 39.04
N TRP A 34 54.95 64.71 40.14
CA TRP A 34 54.62 63.27 40.17
C TRP A 34 53.12 63.00 40.12
N ARG A 35 52.29 63.87 40.73
CA ARG A 35 50.83 63.83 40.58
C ARG A 35 50.39 64.12 39.14
N PHE A 36 51.01 65.07 38.44
CA PHE A 36 50.71 65.33 37.03
C PHE A 36 51.12 64.17 36.12
N LEU A 37 52.29 63.54 36.33
CA LEU A 37 52.69 62.35 35.57
C LEU A 37 51.76 61.16 35.84
N LEU A 38 51.40 60.90 37.10
CA LEU A 38 50.50 59.82 37.47
C LEU A 38 49.06 60.07 36.96
N VAL A 39 48.57 61.31 36.95
CA VAL A 39 47.30 61.69 36.30
C VAL A 39 47.38 61.57 34.78
N SER A 40 48.52 61.90 34.15
CA SER A 40 48.69 61.75 32.70
C SER A 40 48.75 60.27 32.28
N LEU A 41 49.41 59.43 33.09
CA LEU A 41 49.52 58.00 32.84
C LEU A 41 48.20 57.27 33.13
N LEU A 42 47.47 57.65 34.20
CA LEU A 42 46.08 57.22 34.41
C LEU A 42 45.16 57.73 33.30
N GLY A 43 45.39 58.93 32.77
CA GLY A 43 44.63 59.47 31.63
C GLY A 43 44.87 58.67 30.35
N LEU A 44 46.12 58.33 30.03
CA LEU A 44 46.47 57.47 28.91
C LEU A 44 45.91 56.05 29.09
N LEU A 45 45.96 55.49 30.30
CA LEU A 45 45.43 54.16 30.60
C LEU A 45 43.90 54.14 30.55
N ALA A 46 43.22 55.21 30.99
CA ALA A 46 41.78 55.39 30.84
C ALA A 46 41.38 55.58 29.37
N VAL A 47 42.14 56.34 28.59
CA VAL A 47 41.92 56.47 27.13
C VAL A 47 42.13 55.12 26.43
N TRP A 48 43.16 54.36 26.80
CA TRP A 48 43.39 53.01 26.25
C TRP A 48 42.26 52.04 26.61
N LEU A 49 41.77 52.06 27.86
CA LEU A 49 40.60 51.27 28.28
C LEU A 49 39.32 51.69 27.54
N VAL A 50 39.09 52.98 27.31
CA VAL A 50 37.94 53.47 26.55
C VAL A 50 38.05 53.12 25.07
N VAL A 51 39.25 53.19 24.48
CA VAL A 51 39.51 52.77 23.10
C VAL A 51 39.29 51.26 22.95
N GLN A 52 39.80 50.42 23.87
CA GLN A 52 39.52 48.99 23.82
C GLN A 52 38.04 48.70 24.03
N TRP A 53 37.39 49.32 25.01
CA TRP A 53 35.94 49.15 25.19
C TRP A 53 35.14 49.56 23.94
N GLN A 54 35.55 50.61 23.20
CA GLN A 54 34.94 50.97 21.92
C GLN A 54 35.27 50.00 20.79
N ILE A 55 36.44 49.36 20.79
CA ILE A 55 36.79 48.30 19.85
C ILE A 55 35.95 47.06 20.16
N ASP A 56 35.93 46.59 21.41
CA ASP A 56 35.14 45.45 21.88
C ASP A 56 33.65 45.63 21.58
N GLN A 57 33.08 46.82 21.84
CA GLN A 57 31.70 47.15 21.49
C GLN A 57 31.45 47.09 19.98
N ARG A 58 32.34 47.67 19.16
CA ARG A 58 32.19 47.64 17.69
C ARG A 58 32.37 46.25 17.10
N VAL A 59 33.30 45.46 17.65
CA VAL A 59 33.48 44.06 17.26
C VAL A 59 32.21 43.28 17.60
N ALA A 60 31.71 43.36 18.83
CA ALA A 60 30.47 42.69 19.24
C ALA A 60 29.25 43.11 18.40
N GLU A 61 29.08 44.40 18.12
CA GLU A 61 27.99 44.92 17.26
C GLU A 61 28.12 44.43 15.80
N THR A 62 29.35 44.38 15.28
CA THR A 62 29.64 43.87 13.92
C THR A 62 29.41 42.35 13.83
N THR A 63 29.90 41.58 14.81
CA THR A 63 29.68 40.14 14.94
C THR A 63 28.20 39.82 15.00
N ALA A 64 27.44 40.44 15.91
CA ALA A 64 26.00 40.23 16.01
C ALA A 64 25.25 40.62 14.73
N THR A 65 25.71 41.64 14.00
CA THR A 65 25.13 41.99 12.68
C THR A 65 25.39 40.88 11.65
N ILE A 66 26.63 40.37 11.59
CA ILE A 66 27.05 39.29 10.67
C ILE A 66 26.29 37.99 10.98
N GLU A 67 26.17 37.60 12.24
CA GLU A 67 25.42 36.42 12.69
C GLU A 67 23.95 36.49 12.24
N ASN A 68 23.30 37.66 12.40
CA ASN A 68 21.94 37.87 11.93
C ASN A 68 21.80 37.85 10.40
N GLU A 69 22.77 38.41 9.65
CA GLU A 69 22.79 38.34 8.18
C GLU A 69 22.94 36.89 7.68
N ILE A 70 23.84 36.12 8.29
CA ILE A 70 24.05 34.70 7.96
C ILE A 70 22.81 33.88 8.31
N LEU A 71 22.22 34.09 9.49
CA LEU A 71 21.00 33.39 9.91
C LEU A 71 19.80 33.70 9.00
N ALA A 72 19.64 34.95 8.57
CA ALA A 72 18.62 35.34 7.61
C ALA A 72 18.85 34.68 6.24
N THR A 73 20.10 34.60 5.80
CA THR A 73 20.49 33.92 4.55
C THR A 73 20.22 32.41 4.64
N HIS A 74 20.60 31.76 5.75
CA HIS A 74 20.40 30.33 5.95
C HIS A 74 18.91 29.95 6.04
N ASN A 75 18.11 30.72 6.77
CA ASN A 75 16.66 30.52 6.81
C ASN A 75 16.02 30.66 5.41
N PHE A 76 16.54 31.53 4.54
CA PHE A 76 16.11 31.61 3.14
C PHE A 76 16.53 30.36 2.35
N VAL A 77 17.77 29.90 2.50
CA VAL A 77 18.29 28.67 1.87
C VAL A 77 17.44 27.45 2.25
N LEU A 78 17.17 27.24 3.55
CA LEU A 78 16.28 26.16 4.01
C LEU A 78 14.88 26.28 3.44
N GLN A 79 14.30 27.49 3.41
CA GLN A 79 12.97 27.70 2.83
C GLN A 79 12.94 27.34 1.34
N THR A 80 13.95 27.73 0.56
CA THR A 80 14.05 27.36 -0.88
C THR A 80 14.33 25.88 -1.10
N ALA A 81 15.01 25.21 -0.16
CA ALA A 81 15.28 23.79 -0.20
C ALA A 81 14.01 22.95 0.06
N VAL A 82 13.21 23.35 1.06
CA VAL A 82 11.89 22.74 1.33
C VAL A 82 10.92 22.96 0.16
N SER A 83 10.95 24.12 -0.50
CA SER A 83 10.08 24.40 -1.67
C SER A 83 10.65 23.91 -3.01
N GLN A 84 11.83 23.26 -3.02
CA GLN A 84 12.54 22.82 -4.23
C GLN A 84 12.71 23.90 -5.33
N ASP A 85 12.87 25.17 -4.95
CA ASP A 85 13.04 26.27 -5.91
C ASP A 85 14.52 26.43 -6.31
N GLU A 86 14.92 25.73 -7.38
CA GLU A 86 16.29 25.79 -7.92
C GLU A 86 16.76 27.22 -8.22
N SER A 87 15.87 28.08 -8.73
CA SER A 87 16.23 29.44 -9.15
C SER A 87 16.56 30.35 -7.96
N LEU A 88 15.75 30.29 -6.90
CA LEU A 88 15.99 31.03 -5.67
C LEU A 88 17.13 30.41 -4.83
N PHE A 89 17.26 29.09 -4.82
CA PHE A 89 18.36 28.40 -4.15
C PHE A 89 19.71 28.73 -4.79
N HIS A 90 19.85 28.57 -6.12
CA HIS A 90 21.06 28.87 -6.87
C HIS A 90 21.55 30.31 -6.68
N ALA A 91 20.62 31.28 -6.55
CA ALA A 91 20.98 32.67 -6.28
C ALA A 91 21.78 32.87 -4.97
N ASN A 92 21.66 31.96 -4.00
CA ASN A 92 22.35 32.02 -2.70
C ASN A 92 23.62 31.15 -2.64
N LEU A 93 23.96 30.42 -3.72
CA LEU A 93 25.18 29.63 -3.80
C LEU A 93 26.41 30.48 -4.17
N SER A 94 27.57 30.04 -3.70
CA SER A 94 28.87 30.64 -3.96
C SER A 94 29.47 30.10 -5.26
N GLY A 95 29.46 30.91 -6.33
CA GLY A 95 30.10 30.59 -7.62
C GLY A 95 31.64 30.53 -7.60
N ARG A 96 32.28 30.33 -6.43
CA ARG A 96 33.74 30.10 -6.30
C ARG A 96 34.15 28.72 -6.80
N ASN A 97 33.28 27.71 -6.63
CA ASN A 97 33.46 26.36 -7.14
C ASN A 97 32.23 25.99 -8.00
N PRO A 98 32.33 26.01 -9.34
CA PRO A 98 31.22 25.67 -10.22
C PRO A 98 30.72 24.23 -10.05
N ASP A 99 31.63 23.28 -9.87
CA ASP A 99 31.29 21.85 -9.80
C ASP A 99 30.49 21.54 -8.52
N TRP A 100 30.92 22.10 -7.39
CA TRP A 100 30.15 22.07 -6.14
C TRP A 100 28.78 22.76 -6.28
N THR A 101 28.70 23.86 -7.03
CA THR A 101 27.44 24.60 -7.23
C THR A 101 26.42 23.75 -8.01
N GLU A 102 26.85 23.08 -9.08
CA GLU A 102 25.99 22.18 -9.87
C GLU A 102 25.62 20.89 -9.09
N LEU A 103 26.52 20.40 -8.23
CA LEU A 103 26.25 19.29 -7.32
C LEU A 103 25.16 19.64 -6.28
N GLN A 104 25.21 20.83 -5.66
CA GLN A 104 24.16 21.28 -4.74
C GLN A 104 22.79 21.42 -5.43
N LYS A 105 22.75 21.90 -6.69
CA LYS A 105 21.53 21.94 -7.51
C LYS A 105 21.01 20.53 -7.83
N THR A 106 21.91 19.59 -8.11
CA THR A 106 21.55 18.19 -8.38
C THR A 106 20.95 17.52 -7.13
N LEU A 107 21.55 17.74 -5.96
CA LEU A 107 21.02 17.29 -4.67
C LEU A 107 19.63 17.90 -4.37
N LEU A 108 19.42 19.19 -4.68
CA LEU A 108 18.10 19.82 -4.54
C LEU A 108 17.06 19.16 -5.45
N ASN A 109 17.38 19.01 -6.74
CA ASN A 109 16.45 18.52 -7.75
C ASN A 109 16.10 17.03 -7.58
N GLN A 110 16.97 16.25 -6.94
CA GLN A 110 16.68 14.86 -6.52
C GLN A 110 16.03 14.78 -5.11
N GLY A 111 15.77 15.90 -4.44
CA GLY A 111 15.23 15.95 -3.07
C GLY A 111 16.21 15.52 -1.96
N LEU A 112 17.44 15.16 -2.32
CA LEU A 112 18.50 14.66 -1.44
C LEU A 112 19.26 15.77 -0.68
N LEU A 113 19.00 17.05 -0.95
CA LEU A 113 19.63 18.14 -0.22
C LEU A 113 19.24 18.12 1.27
N LEU A 114 17.94 17.93 1.57
CA LEU A 114 17.44 17.84 2.95
C LEU A 114 17.06 16.42 3.38
N ASN A 115 16.46 15.60 2.50
CA ASN A 115 16.13 14.21 2.85
C ASN A 115 17.37 13.31 2.78
N ARG A 116 17.32 12.17 3.48
CA ARG A 116 18.34 11.10 3.39
C ARG A 116 17.63 9.74 3.26
N PRO A 117 16.84 9.50 2.19
CA PRO A 117 16.01 8.30 2.05
C PRO A 117 16.85 7.01 2.01
N MET A 118 18.06 7.05 1.45
CA MET A 118 19.02 5.96 1.45
C MET A 118 19.51 5.55 2.87
N LEU A 119 19.30 6.39 3.87
CA LEU A 119 19.55 6.10 5.29
C LEU A 119 18.26 5.78 6.07
N GLY A 120 17.11 5.72 5.39
CA GLY A 120 15.79 5.56 6.02
C GLY A 120 15.26 6.83 6.71
N TRP A 121 15.81 8.01 6.39
CA TRP A 121 15.49 9.27 7.05
C TRP A 121 14.77 10.28 6.15
N GLU A 122 13.62 10.74 6.59
CA GLU A 122 12.81 11.79 5.94
C GLU A 122 12.91 13.11 6.72
N HIS A 123 13.17 14.23 6.05
CA HIS A 123 13.35 15.52 6.72
C HIS A 123 12.02 16.12 7.19
N GLN A 124 11.94 16.45 8.47
CA GLN A 124 10.75 17.05 9.09
C GLN A 124 10.88 18.58 9.08
N ALA A 125 10.12 19.24 8.20
CA ALA A 125 10.16 20.69 8.06
C ALA A 125 9.60 21.42 9.30
N SER A 126 10.47 22.20 9.97
CA SER A 126 10.04 23.08 11.07
C SER A 126 9.12 24.19 10.56
N ALA A 127 7.97 24.38 11.23
CA ALA A 127 7.09 25.53 11.01
C ALA A 127 7.72 26.87 11.45
N ASN A 128 8.74 26.83 12.31
CA ASN A 128 9.46 28.00 12.81
C ASN A 128 10.83 28.14 12.14
N ARG A 129 11.20 29.39 11.81
CA ARG A 129 12.56 29.75 11.39
C ARG A 129 13.54 29.63 12.55
N LEU A 130 14.78 29.25 12.25
CA LEU A 130 15.88 29.19 13.21
C LEU A 130 16.15 30.59 13.77
N THR A 131 16.35 30.67 15.09
CA THR A 131 16.69 31.87 15.85
C THR A 131 18.15 31.82 16.32
N PRO A 132 18.73 32.92 16.81
CA PRO A 132 20.10 32.91 17.35
C PRO A 132 20.30 32.02 18.58
N ALA A 133 19.24 31.50 19.20
CA ALA A 133 19.32 30.56 20.31
C ALA A 133 19.43 29.09 19.84
N ASP A 134 19.10 28.80 18.58
CA ASP A 134 19.05 27.45 18.02
C ASP A 134 20.34 27.06 17.28
N VAL A 135 21.30 27.97 17.15
CA VAL A 135 22.48 27.83 16.28
C VAL A 135 23.77 28.30 16.93
N THR A 136 24.90 27.78 16.44
CA THR A 136 26.25 28.19 16.85
C THR A 136 27.02 28.72 15.64
N PHE A 137 27.76 29.82 15.82
CA PHE A 137 28.61 30.41 14.79
C PHE A 137 30.09 30.26 15.12
N GLU A 138 30.89 29.92 14.11
CA GLU A 138 32.34 30.03 14.12
C GLU A 138 32.73 30.99 12.99
N LEU A 139 33.32 32.15 13.32
CA LEU A 139 33.65 33.19 12.34
C LEU A 139 35.15 33.22 12.07
N ASP A 140 35.53 33.35 10.80
CA ASP A 140 36.93 33.51 10.40
C ASP A 140 37.51 34.83 10.97
N PRO A 141 38.80 34.90 11.34
CA PRO A 141 39.40 36.10 11.94
C PRO A 141 39.35 37.38 11.08
N ASP A 142 39.11 37.25 9.77
CA ASP A 142 38.97 38.36 8.81
C ASP A 142 37.50 38.75 8.54
N LEU A 143 36.55 38.05 9.15
CA LEU A 143 35.10 38.18 8.98
C LEU A 143 34.63 38.07 7.51
N GLN A 144 35.36 37.32 6.67
CA GLN A 144 34.96 37.00 5.29
C GLN A 144 34.34 35.61 5.14
N GLY A 145 34.35 34.80 6.20
CA GLY A 145 33.75 33.48 6.21
C GLY A 145 33.26 33.07 7.60
N ALA A 146 32.40 32.04 7.60
CA ALA A 146 31.73 31.55 8.79
C ALA A 146 31.29 30.09 8.60
N ALA A 147 31.35 29.29 9.66
CA ALA A 147 30.60 28.05 9.78
C ALA A 147 29.39 28.26 10.70
N LEU A 148 28.23 27.74 10.29
CA LEU A 148 26.98 27.77 11.02
C LEU A 148 26.57 26.35 11.37
N SER A 149 26.52 26.02 12.66
CA SER A 149 26.01 24.73 13.14
C SER A 149 24.56 24.86 13.58
N TYR A 150 23.68 23.99 13.08
CA TYR A 150 22.24 24.06 13.33
C TYR A 150 21.60 22.66 13.44
N PRO A 151 20.50 22.48 14.20
CA PRO A 151 19.79 21.22 14.29
C PRO A 151 18.91 20.98 13.06
N GLN A 152 18.92 19.76 12.54
CA GLN A 152 18.02 19.28 11.50
C GLN A 152 17.29 18.02 11.98
N VAL A 153 15.97 18.01 11.82
CA VAL A 153 15.09 16.97 12.37
C VAL A 153 14.70 15.99 11.28
N TYR A 154 14.78 14.70 11.60
CA TYR A 154 14.42 13.61 10.71
C TYR A 154 13.42 12.66 11.36
N ALA A 155 12.51 12.13 10.56
CA ALA A 155 11.73 10.95 10.87
C ALA A 155 12.51 9.71 10.41
N SER A 156 12.67 8.72 11.29
CA SER A 156 13.31 7.43 11.01
C SER A 156 12.36 6.30 11.40
N GLN A 157 12.18 5.29 10.56
CA GLN A 157 11.34 4.14 10.88
C GLN A 157 12.13 3.11 11.69
N THR A 158 11.73 2.87 12.95
CA THR A 158 12.31 1.84 13.83
C THR A 158 11.41 0.62 14.01
N GLY A 159 10.20 0.68 13.45
CA GLY A 159 9.25 -0.42 13.31
C GLY A 159 8.16 -0.03 12.33
N ALA A 160 7.38 -0.99 11.85
CA ALA A 160 6.35 -0.76 10.83
C ALA A 160 5.22 0.22 11.24
N GLN A 161 5.19 0.70 12.50
CA GLN A 161 4.34 1.79 12.97
C GLN A 161 5.07 2.75 13.96
N VAL A 162 6.39 2.62 14.13
CA VAL A 162 7.16 3.46 15.06
C VAL A 162 8.08 4.38 14.28
N THR A 163 7.74 5.67 14.29
CA THR A 163 8.59 6.74 13.77
C THR A 163 9.37 7.34 14.93
N GLU A 164 10.68 7.12 14.95
CA GLU A 164 11.59 7.82 15.84
C GLU A 164 11.93 9.21 15.25
N THR A 165 12.03 10.22 16.11
CA THR A 165 12.48 11.55 15.72
C THR A 165 13.95 11.69 16.07
N VAL A 166 14.79 11.84 15.05
CA VAL A 166 16.25 11.96 15.16
C VAL A 166 16.65 13.42 14.95
N VAL A 167 17.58 13.94 15.75
CA VAL A 167 18.08 15.32 15.62
C VAL A 167 19.58 15.29 15.35
N LEU A 168 19.97 15.77 14.18
CA LEU A 168 21.38 15.84 13.78
C LEU A 168 21.83 17.29 13.65
N GLN A 169 23.01 17.60 14.18
CA GLN A 169 23.67 18.88 14.00
C GLN A 169 24.36 18.92 12.63
N GLN A 170 23.84 19.73 11.74
CA GLN A 170 24.42 20.03 10.43
C GLN A 170 25.41 21.19 10.55
N THR A 171 26.39 21.27 9.65
CA THR A 171 27.25 22.45 9.49
C THR A 171 27.11 23.03 8.08
N ALA A 172 26.77 24.31 7.96
CA ALA A 172 26.75 25.05 6.70
C ALA A 172 27.85 26.13 6.69
N VAL A 173 28.69 26.13 5.64
CA VAL A 173 29.74 27.15 5.47
C VAL A 173 29.24 28.31 4.61
N TYR A 174 29.52 29.52 5.04
CA TYR A 174 29.18 30.76 4.36
C TYR A 174 30.43 31.57 4.09
N ARG A 175 30.51 32.17 2.89
CA ARG A 175 31.57 33.13 2.54
C ARG A 175 30.94 34.44 2.07
N LYS A 176 31.61 35.55 2.37
CA LYS A 176 31.14 36.90 2.01
C LYS A 176 31.34 37.15 0.51
N GLY A 177 30.23 37.40 -0.18
CA GLY A 177 30.21 37.88 -1.56
C GLY A 177 30.32 39.40 -1.62
N THR A 178 30.12 39.99 -2.81
CA THR A 178 30.22 41.44 -3.03
C THR A 178 29.15 42.27 -2.31
N SER A 179 28.02 41.65 -1.95
CA SER A 179 26.87 42.36 -1.36
C SER A 179 26.03 41.55 -0.36
N ARG A 180 26.31 40.25 -0.18
CA ARG A 180 25.62 39.35 0.75
C ARG A 180 26.52 38.16 1.12
N TRP A 181 26.14 37.43 2.16
CA TRP A 181 26.66 36.09 2.42
C TRP A 181 26.10 35.09 1.41
N LEU A 182 26.89 34.09 1.07
CA LEU A 182 26.54 33.01 0.13
C LEU A 182 26.91 31.67 0.74
N TYR A 183 26.05 30.66 0.58
CA TYR A 183 26.33 29.28 0.97
C TYR A 183 27.45 28.73 0.08
N ALA A 184 28.48 28.16 0.69
CA ALA A 184 29.77 27.91 0.06
C ALA A 184 30.32 26.52 0.44
N PRO A 185 31.21 25.95 -0.39
CA PRO A 185 31.96 24.77 0.03
C PRO A 185 32.87 25.10 1.23
N PRO A 186 33.13 24.13 2.13
CA PRO A 186 34.25 24.21 3.06
C PRO A 186 35.58 24.23 2.30
N ASP A 187 36.57 24.93 2.85
CA ASP A 187 37.97 24.89 2.38
C ASP A 187 38.73 23.73 3.06
N ASP A 188 39.87 23.28 2.54
CA ASP A 188 40.60 22.09 3.03
C ASP A 188 40.86 22.11 4.56
N ASP A 189 41.25 23.29 5.10
CA ASP A 189 41.53 23.49 6.54
C ASP A 189 40.32 23.22 7.46
N PHE A 190 39.09 23.25 6.95
CA PHE A 190 37.86 22.98 7.72
C PHE A 190 37.76 21.52 8.20
N TRP A 191 38.31 20.59 7.41
CA TRP A 191 38.28 19.16 7.65
C TRP A 191 39.42 18.70 8.58
N GLY A 192 40.54 19.41 8.54
CA GLY A 192 41.77 19.04 9.24
C GLY A 192 42.47 17.84 8.61
N ASN A 193 43.30 17.14 9.39
CA ASN A 193 44.12 16.05 8.85
C ASN A 193 43.31 14.76 8.65
N TRP A 194 43.69 13.94 7.67
CA TRP A 194 43.17 12.57 7.53
C TRP A 194 43.77 11.66 8.61
N ILE A 195 42.89 10.92 9.28
CA ILE A 195 43.21 9.93 10.31
C ILE A 195 42.79 8.55 9.78
N THR A 196 43.55 7.52 10.11
CA THR A 196 43.21 6.13 9.77
C THR A 196 43.25 5.28 11.03
N GLN A 197 42.16 4.57 11.30
CA GLN A 197 42.00 3.64 12.41
C GLN A 197 41.82 2.22 11.85
N GLN A 198 42.61 1.28 12.34
CA GLN A 198 42.55 -0.13 11.96
C GLN A 198 42.03 -0.96 13.14
N GLY A 199 40.93 -1.68 12.91
CA GLY A 199 40.38 -2.72 13.77
C GLY A 199 40.73 -4.13 13.25
N ASP A 200 39.99 -5.14 13.72
CA ASP A 200 40.21 -6.54 13.35
C ASP A 200 39.66 -6.86 11.95
N TYR A 201 38.55 -6.23 11.55
CA TYR A 201 37.86 -6.42 10.27
C TYR A 201 37.72 -5.13 9.45
N LEU A 202 37.76 -3.95 10.09
CA LEU A 202 37.57 -2.64 9.47
C LEU A 202 38.84 -1.79 9.49
N THR A 203 39.20 -1.18 8.36
CA THR A 203 40.06 0.00 8.32
C THR A 203 39.19 1.20 7.96
N LEU A 204 39.04 2.14 8.89
CA LEU A 204 38.29 3.39 8.68
C LEU A 204 39.26 4.55 8.45
N ALA A 205 39.07 5.30 7.37
CA ALA A 205 39.71 6.59 7.12
C ALA A 205 38.68 7.73 7.26
N PHE A 206 39.01 8.74 8.06
CA PHE A 206 38.13 9.87 8.39
C PHE A 206 38.93 11.15 8.64
N THR A 207 38.25 12.28 8.78
CA THR A 207 38.90 13.59 9.01
C THR A 207 38.98 13.96 10.49
N GLU A 208 39.97 14.77 10.87
CA GLU A 208 40.17 15.24 12.24
C GLU A 208 38.92 15.93 12.82
N ARG A 209 38.12 16.59 11.98
CA ARG A 209 36.81 17.17 12.36
C ARG A 209 35.83 16.13 12.89
N ASP A 210 35.75 14.95 12.27
CA ASP A 210 34.80 13.89 12.62
C ASP A 210 35.34 12.94 13.71
N ASN A 211 36.55 13.18 14.22
CA ASN A 211 37.32 12.22 15.04
C ASN A 211 36.57 11.65 16.26
N GLU A 212 35.80 12.47 16.98
CA GLU A 212 35.03 12.02 18.16
C GLU A 212 33.97 10.97 17.78
N VAL A 213 33.18 11.24 16.74
CA VAL A 213 32.11 10.36 16.27
C VAL A 213 32.68 9.17 15.49
N ALA A 214 33.65 9.41 14.60
CA ALA A 214 34.25 8.39 13.75
C ALA A 214 35.03 7.33 14.55
N THR A 215 35.69 7.71 15.65
CA THR A 215 36.37 6.73 16.54
C THR A 215 35.37 5.76 17.18
N VAL A 216 34.19 6.25 17.58
CA VAL A 216 33.12 5.42 18.17
C VAL A 216 32.50 4.54 17.09
N LEU A 217 32.15 5.10 15.93
CA LEU A 217 31.63 4.35 14.79
C LEU A 217 32.61 3.26 14.33
N ALA A 218 33.91 3.53 14.25
CA ALA A 218 34.91 2.53 13.89
C ALA A 218 34.83 1.28 14.80
N ILE A 219 34.72 1.47 16.12
CA ILE A 219 34.63 0.37 17.08
C ILE A 219 33.29 -0.37 16.99
N GLN A 220 32.20 0.34 16.73
CA GLN A 220 30.87 -0.27 16.59
C GLN A 220 30.73 -1.04 15.28
N LEU A 221 31.21 -0.48 14.16
CA LEU A 221 31.16 -1.10 12.83
C LEU A 221 32.13 -2.29 12.70
N ASP A 222 33.33 -2.21 13.31
CA ASP A 222 34.26 -3.35 13.39
C ASP A 222 33.64 -4.52 14.19
N ARG A 223 32.94 -4.21 15.30
CA ARG A 223 32.18 -5.19 16.06
C ARG A 223 31.02 -5.78 15.27
N LEU A 224 30.29 -4.96 14.50
CA LEU A 224 29.20 -5.41 13.63
C LEU A 224 29.71 -6.41 12.57
N LEU A 225 30.83 -6.12 11.92
CA LEU A 225 31.48 -7.06 11.00
C LEU A 225 31.88 -8.35 11.71
N GLY A 226 32.50 -8.25 12.90
CA GLY A 226 32.83 -9.43 13.71
C GLY A 226 31.59 -10.26 14.06
N GLN A 227 30.52 -9.62 14.51
CA GLN A 227 29.25 -10.26 14.85
C GLN A 227 28.66 -11.00 13.64
N MET A 228 28.51 -10.32 12.51
CA MET A 228 28.10 -10.89 11.23
C MET A 228 28.95 -12.11 10.85
N CYS A 229 30.27 -12.00 10.92
CA CYS A 229 31.20 -13.08 10.60
C CYS A 229 31.09 -14.31 11.53
N THR A 230 30.63 -14.13 12.79
CA THR A 230 30.54 -15.22 13.78
C THR A 230 29.15 -15.79 13.99
N GLU A 231 28.11 -14.97 13.87
CA GLU A 231 26.72 -15.35 14.20
C GLU A 231 25.93 -15.76 12.96
N MET A 232 26.31 -15.27 11.77
CA MET A 232 25.57 -15.56 10.54
C MET A 232 26.10 -16.80 9.82
N ALA A 233 25.20 -17.74 9.58
CA ALA A 233 25.49 -18.95 8.85
C ALA A 233 26.00 -18.65 7.43
N ASP A 234 27.03 -19.41 7.03
CA ASP A 234 27.67 -19.41 5.72
C ASP A 234 28.31 -18.08 5.26
N MET A 235 28.47 -17.08 6.15
CA MET A 235 29.12 -15.79 5.83
C MET A 235 30.63 -15.93 5.56
N ASN A 236 31.28 -16.95 6.14
CA ASN A 236 32.65 -17.42 5.81
C ASN A 236 33.73 -16.31 5.65
N CYS A 237 33.78 -15.35 6.56
CA CYS A 237 34.87 -14.38 6.62
C CYS A 237 36.23 -15.08 6.83
N GLY A 238 37.06 -15.10 5.79
CA GLY A 238 38.41 -15.67 5.85
C GLY A 238 39.34 -14.87 6.77
N PRO A 239 40.52 -15.41 7.13
CA PRO A 239 41.48 -14.73 8.00
C PRO A 239 42.06 -13.44 7.38
N ASP A 240 41.96 -13.29 6.06
CA ASP A 240 42.38 -12.10 5.30
C ASP A 240 41.20 -11.17 4.97
N PHE A 241 40.00 -11.39 5.55
CA PHE A 241 38.83 -10.54 5.31
C PHE A 241 39.00 -9.18 6.00
N GLN A 242 39.11 -8.11 5.20
CA GLN A 242 39.22 -6.75 5.68
C GLN A 242 38.41 -5.80 4.79
N VAL A 243 37.62 -4.92 5.41
CA VAL A 243 36.90 -3.84 4.74
C VAL A 243 37.68 -2.54 4.89
N HIS A 244 37.79 -1.78 3.80
CA HIS A 244 38.35 -0.43 3.81
C HIS A 244 37.22 0.56 3.59
N LEU A 245 36.89 1.35 4.60
CA LEU A 245 35.84 2.38 4.55
C LEU A 245 36.49 3.76 4.63
N ARG A 246 36.18 4.65 3.69
CA ARG A 246 36.46 6.09 3.76
C ARG A 246 35.17 6.85 4.04
N PHE A 247 35.21 7.69 5.06
CA PHE A 247 34.26 8.77 5.24
C PHE A 247 34.68 9.96 4.38
N ASP A 248 33.97 10.15 3.28
CA ASP A 248 34.29 11.12 2.24
C ASP A 248 33.79 12.53 2.56
N THR A 249 34.54 13.54 2.14
CA THR A 249 34.22 14.96 2.30
C THR A 249 33.58 15.58 1.07
N ASP A 250 33.61 14.90 -0.08
CA ASP A 250 32.90 15.33 -1.29
C ASP A 250 31.39 15.06 -1.16
N PRO A 251 30.51 16.07 -1.30
CA PRO A 251 29.07 15.87 -1.31
C PRO A 251 28.56 14.94 -2.43
N GLN A 252 29.38 14.60 -3.44
CA GLN A 252 29.05 13.59 -4.45
C GLN A 252 28.83 12.20 -3.82
N SER A 253 29.45 11.92 -2.66
CA SER A 253 29.17 10.72 -1.87
C SER A 253 27.69 10.59 -1.45
N LEU A 254 26.96 11.70 -1.30
CA LEU A 254 25.51 11.69 -1.03
C LEU A 254 24.69 11.21 -2.24
N LEU A 255 25.14 11.51 -3.47
CA LEU A 255 24.54 10.99 -4.71
C LEU A 255 24.92 9.53 -4.93
N ALA A 256 26.21 9.19 -4.77
CA ALA A 256 26.72 7.83 -4.94
C ALA A 256 26.05 6.83 -3.98
N LEU A 257 25.67 7.27 -2.78
CA LEU A 257 24.92 6.46 -1.82
C LEU A 257 23.51 6.09 -2.29
N ASN A 258 22.95 6.81 -3.27
CA ASN A 258 21.70 6.47 -3.93
C ASN A 258 21.91 5.56 -5.17
N GLU A 259 23.15 5.36 -5.60
CA GLU A 259 23.55 4.48 -6.71
C GLU A 259 24.05 3.12 -6.18
N ILE A 260 23.12 2.27 -5.76
CA ILE A 260 23.45 0.97 -5.15
C ILE A 260 24.34 0.09 -6.05
N GLU A 261 24.19 0.15 -7.39
CA GLU A 261 25.05 -0.59 -8.32
C GLU A 261 26.53 -0.14 -8.22
N THR A 262 26.77 1.17 -8.05
CA THR A 262 28.10 1.76 -7.86
C THR A 262 28.71 1.29 -6.52
N MET A 263 27.92 1.32 -5.43
CA MET A 263 28.35 0.82 -4.11
C MET A 263 28.70 -0.68 -4.16
N LEU A 264 27.83 -1.52 -4.74
CA LEU A 264 28.01 -2.97 -4.78
C LEU A 264 29.22 -3.39 -5.63
N LYS A 265 29.51 -2.65 -6.72
CA LYS A 265 30.71 -2.89 -7.55
C LYS A 265 32.03 -2.52 -6.86
N ALA A 266 32.01 -1.66 -5.86
CA ALA A 266 33.21 -1.27 -5.11
C ALA A 266 33.68 -2.37 -4.13
N GLY A 267 32.83 -3.35 -3.84
CA GLY A 267 33.18 -4.52 -3.03
C GLY A 267 33.53 -4.15 -1.58
N LEU A 268 34.76 -4.45 -1.16
CA LEU A 268 35.25 -4.16 0.18
C LEU A 268 35.99 -2.81 0.31
N GLN A 269 35.97 -1.98 -0.74
CA GLN A 269 36.47 -0.60 -0.71
C GLN A 269 35.29 0.36 -0.83
N LEU A 270 34.86 0.91 0.30
CA LEU A 270 33.65 1.71 0.41
C LEU A 270 33.96 3.19 0.66
N GLU A 271 33.26 4.05 -0.06
CA GLU A 271 33.29 5.50 0.13
C GLU A 271 31.86 5.92 0.51
N LEU A 272 31.68 6.28 1.78
CA LEU A 272 30.40 6.76 2.32
C LEU A 272 30.56 8.22 2.74
N PRO A 273 29.52 9.07 2.69
CA PRO A 273 29.61 10.45 3.16
C PRO A 273 30.08 10.51 4.61
N THR A 274 30.88 11.51 4.99
CA THR A 274 31.34 11.69 6.37
C THR A 274 30.21 12.16 7.32
N PRO A 275 30.24 11.86 8.64
CA PRO A 275 29.23 12.33 9.59
C PRO A 275 28.94 13.83 9.51
N THR A 276 29.93 14.70 9.31
CA THR A 276 29.70 16.15 9.11
C THR A 276 28.82 16.49 7.87
N LEU A 277 28.78 15.66 6.82
CA LEU A 277 27.93 15.89 5.61
C LEU A 277 26.48 15.42 5.79
N ILE A 278 26.24 14.36 6.58
CA ILE A 278 24.88 13.85 6.84
C ILE A 278 24.28 14.37 8.15
N GLY A 279 25.12 14.82 9.07
CA GLY A 279 24.77 15.40 10.36
C GLY A 279 25.41 14.65 11.54
N LEU A 280 25.94 15.41 12.49
CA LEU A 280 26.54 14.89 13.73
C LEU A 280 25.45 14.60 14.78
N PRO A 281 25.57 13.53 15.59
CA PRO A 281 24.56 13.17 16.57
C PRO A 281 24.58 14.11 17.78
N THR A 282 23.42 14.58 18.23
CA THR A 282 23.31 15.43 19.45
C THR A 282 23.00 14.66 20.74
N ASP A 283 22.58 13.40 20.60
CA ASP A 283 22.18 12.51 21.70
C ASP A 283 22.40 11.03 21.34
N GLU A 284 22.11 10.14 22.29
CA GLU A 284 22.29 8.68 22.16
C GLU A 284 21.41 8.06 21.07
N ALA A 285 20.15 8.50 20.94
CA ALA A 285 19.24 8.04 19.90
C ALA A 285 19.76 8.41 18.49
N SER A 286 20.25 9.63 18.34
CA SER A 286 20.81 10.11 17.08
C SER A 286 22.16 9.45 16.74
N ALA A 287 22.95 9.07 17.76
CA ALA A 287 24.16 8.26 17.58
C ALA A 287 23.82 6.81 17.17
N GLU A 288 22.78 6.21 17.75
CA GLU A 288 22.31 4.87 17.37
C GLU A 288 21.73 4.86 15.95
N ALA A 289 20.95 5.88 15.57
CA ALA A 289 20.46 6.06 14.20
C ALA A 289 21.63 6.15 13.20
N LEU A 290 22.65 6.96 13.50
CA LEU A 290 23.85 7.10 12.67
C LEU A 290 24.63 5.78 12.54
N TYR A 291 24.76 5.02 13.63
CA TYR A 291 25.33 3.67 13.60
C TYR A 291 24.54 2.72 12.70
N ARG A 292 23.20 2.66 12.82
CA ARG A 292 22.34 1.85 11.94
C ARG A 292 22.51 2.24 10.47
N ALA A 293 22.51 3.54 10.18
CA ALA A 293 22.63 4.09 8.84
C ALA A 293 23.91 3.63 8.11
N TYR A 294 25.09 3.74 8.75
CA TYR A 294 26.33 3.20 8.18
C TYR A 294 26.39 1.67 8.22
N GLY A 295 25.85 1.05 9.28
CA GLY A 295 25.83 -0.39 9.46
C GLY A 295 25.08 -1.13 8.36
N VAL A 296 23.91 -0.63 7.95
CA VAL A 296 23.13 -1.18 6.82
C VAL A 296 23.93 -1.18 5.52
N GLN A 297 24.62 -0.08 5.21
CA GLN A 297 25.38 0.06 3.95
C GLN A 297 26.61 -0.83 3.94
N LEU A 298 27.38 -0.82 5.04
CA LEU A 298 28.54 -1.68 5.26
C LEU A 298 28.17 -3.16 5.16
N PHE A 299 27.12 -3.57 5.87
CA PHE A 299 26.60 -4.94 5.82
C PHE A 299 26.18 -5.33 4.40
N THR A 300 25.41 -4.48 3.72
CA THR A 300 24.90 -4.75 2.36
C THR A 300 26.03 -5.00 1.36
N ALA A 301 27.09 -4.20 1.40
CA ALA A 301 28.24 -4.35 0.51
C ALA A 301 29.06 -5.60 0.82
N VAL A 302 29.32 -5.90 2.10
CA VAL A 302 30.04 -7.11 2.51
C VAL A 302 29.25 -8.36 2.12
N LEU A 303 27.95 -8.39 2.42
CA LEU A 303 27.05 -9.48 2.06
C LEU A 303 27.10 -9.77 0.56
N ALA A 304 26.93 -8.74 -0.27
CA ALA A 304 26.97 -8.87 -1.73
C ALA A 304 28.33 -9.38 -2.24
N HIS A 305 29.43 -8.94 -1.62
CA HIS A 305 30.77 -9.45 -1.92
C HIS A 305 30.92 -10.93 -1.53
N GLN A 306 30.44 -11.34 -0.35
CA GLN A 306 30.55 -12.73 0.16
C GLN A 306 29.69 -13.76 -0.59
N ILE A 307 28.81 -13.31 -1.48
CA ILE A 307 27.97 -14.16 -2.34
C ILE A 307 28.27 -13.99 -3.84
N ASP A 308 29.28 -13.19 -4.21
CA ASP A 308 29.58 -12.79 -5.59
C ASP A 308 28.33 -12.26 -6.36
N TYR A 309 27.57 -11.35 -5.73
CA TYR A 309 26.29 -10.87 -6.29
C TYR A 309 26.47 -10.07 -7.58
N ASP A 310 26.09 -10.68 -8.70
CA ASP A 310 25.95 -10.01 -10.00
C ASP A 310 24.77 -9.02 -9.92
N CYS A 311 25.07 -7.72 -9.76
CA CYS A 311 24.06 -6.76 -9.29
C CYS A 311 22.78 -6.81 -10.09
N CYS A 312 21.71 -6.63 -9.33
CA CYS A 312 20.42 -6.17 -9.80
C CYS A 312 19.60 -7.31 -10.45
N ARG A 313 20.21 -8.48 -10.65
CA ARG A 313 19.54 -9.75 -10.93
C ARG A 313 18.67 -10.20 -9.74
N HIS A 314 17.37 -10.43 -9.99
CA HIS A 314 16.38 -10.84 -8.98
C HIS A 314 16.37 -9.95 -7.72
N GLN A 315 16.61 -8.65 -7.89
CA GLN A 315 16.83 -7.66 -6.82
C GLN A 315 15.83 -7.67 -5.66
N LEU A 316 14.56 -8.03 -5.91
CA LEU A 316 13.51 -8.01 -4.90
C LEU A 316 13.72 -9.14 -3.86
N PHE A 317 14.15 -10.31 -4.32
CA PHE A 317 14.53 -11.43 -3.46
C PHE A 317 15.82 -11.13 -2.70
N PHE A 318 16.81 -10.49 -3.34
CA PHE A 318 18.04 -10.06 -2.66
C PHE A 318 17.72 -9.04 -1.56
N ARG A 319 16.89 -8.04 -1.85
CA ARG A 319 16.43 -7.02 -0.88
C ARG A 319 15.71 -7.67 0.30
N ALA A 320 14.76 -8.57 0.05
CA ALA A 320 14.02 -9.27 1.11
C ALA A 320 14.94 -10.13 2.00
N LEU A 321 15.82 -10.95 1.41
CA LEU A 321 16.78 -11.78 2.16
C LEU A 321 17.80 -10.94 2.94
N ARG A 322 18.19 -9.77 2.42
CA ARG A 322 19.09 -8.81 3.07
C ARG A 322 18.40 -8.16 4.26
N ASP A 323 17.18 -7.65 4.07
CA ASP A 323 16.41 -6.97 5.13
C ASP A 323 16.07 -7.94 6.27
N TYR A 324 15.88 -9.23 5.96
CA TYR A 324 15.69 -10.27 6.97
C TYR A 324 16.95 -10.43 7.85
N GLN A 325 18.14 -10.45 7.24
CA GLN A 325 19.42 -10.53 7.96
C GLN A 325 19.72 -9.23 8.74
N LEU A 326 19.39 -8.06 8.19
CA LEU A 326 19.49 -6.77 8.89
C LEU A 326 18.58 -6.72 10.13
N ALA A 327 17.40 -7.34 10.05
CA ALA A 327 16.49 -7.48 11.19
C ALA A 327 17.02 -8.44 12.26
N GLN A 328 17.65 -9.55 11.87
CA GLN A 328 18.34 -10.44 12.82
C GLN A 328 19.49 -9.73 13.57
N LEU A 329 20.20 -8.80 12.91
CA LEU A 329 21.25 -7.97 13.51
C LEU A 329 20.73 -6.73 14.27
N GLY A 330 19.41 -6.47 14.28
CA GLY A 330 18.81 -5.29 14.92
C GLY A 330 19.14 -3.94 14.25
N LEU A 331 19.67 -3.96 13.03
CA LEU A 331 20.03 -2.75 12.28
C LEU A 331 18.81 -2.06 11.65
N GLN A 332 17.77 -2.83 11.31
CA GLN A 332 16.55 -2.36 10.68
C GLN A 332 15.35 -3.22 11.14
N PRO A 333 14.14 -2.67 11.31
CA PRO A 333 12.96 -3.50 11.50
C PRO A 333 12.66 -4.38 10.27
N TRP A 334 12.06 -5.54 10.53
CA TRP A 334 11.35 -6.30 9.50
C TRP A 334 10.06 -5.54 9.12
N PRO A 335 9.77 -5.29 7.82
CA PRO A 335 8.72 -4.35 7.43
C PRO A 335 7.30 -4.95 7.40
N LEU A 336 7.13 -6.27 7.60
CA LEU A 336 5.81 -6.90 7.58
C LEU A 336 5.04 -6.67 8.89
N THR A 337 3.71 -6.52 8.78
CA THR A 337 2.79 -6.37 9.93
C THR A 337 1.70 -7.44 9.92
N PRO A 338 1.09 -7.77 11.07
CA PRO A 338 -0.12 -8.61 11.15
C PRO A 338 -1.23 -8.21 10.18
N ALA A 339 -1.39 -6.90 9.92
CA ALA A 339 -2.39 -6.39 8.98
C ALA A 339 -2.09 -6.77 7.52
N MET A 340 -0.81 -6.83 7.13
CA MET A 340 -0.39 -7.17 5.77
C MET A 340 -0.62 -8.67 5.46
N TYR A 341 -0.35 -9.57 6.41
CA TYR A 341 -0.70 -11.00 6.23
C TYR A 341 -2.21 -11.20 6.08
N ARG A 342 -3.02 -10.41 6.81
CA ARG A 342 -4.48 -10.43 6.65
C ARG A 342 -4.89 -9.88 5.28
N GLN A 343 -4.36 -8.74 4.86
CA GLN A 343 -4.62 -8.16 3.53
C GLN A 343 -4.28 -9.15 2.41
N MET A 344 -3.17 -9.88 2.55
CA MET A 344 -2.81 -10.92 1.58
C MET A 344 -3.84 -12.07 1.55
N LEU A 345 -4.29 -12.56 2.70
CA LEU A 345 -5.33 -13.60 2.75
C LEU A 345 -6.71 -13.11 2.28
N ASP A 346 -7.04 -11.83 2.53
CA ASP A 346 -8.26 -11.16 2.05
C ASP A 346 -8.22 -10.97 0.52
N ASN A 347 -7.05 -10.66 -0.07
CA ASN A 347 -6.88 -10.45 -1.50
C ASN A 347 -6.62 -11.73 -2.31
N GLY A 348 -6.11 -12.81 -1.72
CA GLY A 348 -5.77 -14.03 -2.45
C GLY A 348 -4.50 -13.92 -3.31
N PHE A 349 -4.39 -14.85 -4.27
CA PHE A 349 -3.32 -14.92 -5.25
C PHE A 349 -3.91 -14.98 -6.66
N ASP A 350 -3.23 -14.31 -7.61
CA ASP A 350 -3.45 -14.46 -9.06
C ASP A 350 -2.97 -15.87 -9.47
N GLY A 351 -3.90 -16.83 -9.43
CA GLY A 351 -3.69 -18.26 -9.60
C GLY A 351 -2.92 -18.94 -8.46
N ASP A 352 -2.33 -20.09 -8.78
CA ASP A 352 -1.39 -20.81 -7.90
C ASP A 352 -0.23 -19.89 -7.45
N VAL A 353 -0.01 -19.86 -6.13
CA VAL A 353 1.05 -19.13 -5.43
C VAL A 353 2.42 -19.23 -6.12
N THR A 354 2.78 -20.40 -6.65
CA THR A 354 4.06 -20.63 -7.33
C THR A 354 4.15 -19.98 -8.72
N ARG A 355 3.03 -19.89 -9.44
CA ARG A 355 2.95 -19.13 -10.70
C ARG A 355 3.18 -17.65 -10.43
N HIS A 356 2.59 -17.13 -9.34
CA HIS A 356 2.78 -15.75 -8.90
C HIS A 356 4.26 -15.45 -8.60
N TRP A 357 4.93 -16.29 -7.80
CA TRP A 357 6.35 -16.10 -7.48
C TRP A 357 7.28 -16.23 -8.69
N THR A 358 6.99 -17.16 -9.60
CA THR A 358 7.76 -17.32 -10.85
C THR A 358 7.70 -16.04 -11.69
N ARG A 359 6.51 -15.45 -11.82
CA ARG A 359 6.32 -14.16 -12.50
C ARG A 359 7.14 -13.04 -11.84
N ARG A 360 7.10 -12.90 -10.50
CA ARG A 360 7.85 -11.85 -9.78
C ARG A 360 9.39 -12.07 -9.80
N TRP A 361 9.86 -13.31 -9.97
CA TRP A 361 11.28 -13.63 -10.17
C TRP A 361 11.81 -13.13 -11.53
N GLU A 362 10.95 -13.13 -12.56
CA GLU A 362 11.30 -12.78 -13.94
C GLU A 362 10.99 -11.31 -14.30
N GLU A 363 9.93 -10.71 -13.75
CA GLU A 363 9.41 -9.40 -14.20
C GLU A 363 9.91 -8.16 -13.42
N ALA A 364 10.66 -8.31 -12.32
CA ALA A 364 10.98 -7.20 -11.40
C ALA A 364 11.70 -6.00 -12.08
N PRO A 365 11.06 -4.83 -12.27
CA PRO A 365 11.66 -3.67 -12.93
C PRO A 365 12.78 -3.05 -12.08
N PRO A 366 13.90 -2.53 -12.65
CA PRO A 366 15.09 -2.05 -11.90
C PRO A 366 14.88 -0.92 -10.86
N GLN A 367 13.66 -0.46 -10.65
CA GLN A 367 13.33 0.78 -9.93
C GLN A 367 13.18 0.59 -8.39
N PHE A 368 13.08 -0.65 -7.92
CA PHE A 368 12.75 -1.00 -6.52
C PHE A 368 13.87 -0.80 -5.48
N LEU A 369 15.03 -0.27 -5.87
CA LEU A 369 16.17 -0.09 -4.95
C LEU A 369 16.31 1.35 -4.40
N GLN A 370 15.65 2.35 -5.00
CA GLN A 370 15.88 3.77 -4.65
C GLN A 370 14.80 4.42 -3.78
N VAL A 371 13.69 3.73 -3.47
CA VAL A 371 12.57 4.35 -2.74
C VAL A 371 12.09 3.46 -1.61
N TRP A 372 12.07 4.02 -0.40
CA TRP A 372 11.46 3.44 0.81
C TRP A 372 9.96 3.77 0.93
N VAL A 373 9.49 4.74 0.14
CA VAL A 373 8.12 5.23 0.10
C VAL A 373 7.73 5.53 -1.36
N ILE A 374 7.35 4.50 -2.10
CA ILE A 374 6.27 4.66 -3.08
C ILE A 374 5.07 3.97 -2.44
N GLU A 375 3.92 4.63 -2.48
CA GLU A 375 2.62 3.96 -2.33
C GLU A 375 2.45 3.03 -3.54
N ASP A 376 3.13 1.89 -3.54
CA ASP A 376 3.00 0.87 -4.57
C ASP A 376 1.61 0.24 -4.40
N PRO A 377 0.66 0.45 -5.33
CA PRO A 377 -0.71 0.01 -5.15
C PRO A 377 -0.86 -1.53 -5.23
N ASP A 378 0.14 -2.22 -5.78
CA ASP A 378 0.24 -3.68 -5.77
C ASP A 378 1.16 -4.12 -4.59
N PRO A 379 0.68 -4.94 -3.63
CA PRO A 379 1.47 -5.40 -2.47
C PRO A 379 2.58 -6.43 -2.82
N ILE A 380 3.14 -6.36 -4.04
CA ILE A 380 4.14 -7.29 -4.64
C ILE A 380 5.26 -7.62 -3.67
N TRP A 381 5.88 -6.57 -3.12
CA TRP A 381 7.06 -6.71 -2.27
C TRP A 381 6.71 -7.43 -0.98
N GLN A 382 5.49 -7.21 -0.44
CA GLN A 382 5.04 -7.83 0.80
C GLN A 382 5.03 -9.36 0.66
N GLN A 383 4.54 -9.88 -0.46
CA GLN A 383 4.48 -11.31 -0.73
C GLN A 383 5.88 -11.96 -0.86
N VAL A 384 6.84 -11.28 -1.46
CA VAL A 384 8.23 -11.78 -1.55
C VAL A 384 8.91 -11.77 -0.18
N TYR A 385 8.66 -10.74 0.63
CA TYR A 385 9.14 -10.72 2.02
C TYR A 385 8.50 -11.86 2.83
N MET A 386 7.18 -12.08 2.70
CA MET A 386 6.45 -13.17 3.36
C MET A 386 7.02 -14.55 2.99
N LEU A 387 7.30 -14.79 1.71
CA LEU A 387 7.96 -16.01 1.23
C LEU A 387 9.36 -16.18 1.83
N VAL A 388 10.15 -15.11 1.87
CA VAL A 388 11.51 -15.14 2.44
C VAL A 388 11.48 -15.45 3.94
N GLU A 389 10.56 -14.85 4.69
CA GLU A 389 10.40 -15.11 6.12
C GLU A 389 9.96 -16.55 6.39
N PHE A 390 8.99 -17.05 5.62
CA PHE A 390 8.56 -18.45 5.65
C PHE A 390 9.73 -19.40 5.38
N LEU A 391 10.46 -19.22 4.28
CA LEU A 391 11.60 -20.07 3.93
C LEU A 391 12.69 -20.02 5.01
N ALA A 392 13.00 -18.84 5.55
CA ALA A 392 14.03 -18.70 6.58
C ALA A 392 13.61 -19.28 7.95
N ALA A 393 12.31 -19.25 8.28
CA ALA A 393 11.78 -19.82 9.51
C ALA A 393 11.64 -21.35 9.44
N GLU A 394 11.20 -21.88 8.29
CA GLU A 394 10.82 -23.28 8.11
C GLU A 394 11.95 -24.14 7.51
N GLU A 395 12.70 -23.63 6.53
CA GLU A 395 13.74 -24.38 5.79
C GLU A 395 15.15 -24.12 6.37
N THR A 396 15.27 -24.28 7.70
CA THR A 396 16.49 -24.05 8.50
C THR A 396 17.75 -24.82 8.06
N ALA A 397 17.63 -25.76 7.12
CA ALA A 397 18.76 -26.48 6.52
C ALA A 397 19.58 -25.63 5.53
N VAL A 398 19.03 -24.52 5.02
CA VAL A 398 19.70 -23.59 4.11
C VAL A 398 19.65 -22.19 4.73
N SER A 399 20.80 -21.58 4.98
CA SER A 399 20.85 -20.22 5.54
C SER A 399 20.35 -19.17 4.55
N PRO A 400 19.82 -18.01 5.01
CA PRO A 400 19.51 -16.88 4.13
C PRO A 400 20.69 -16.45 3.23
N THR A 401 21.93 -16.52 3.73
CA THR A 401 23.16 -16.32 2.93
C THR A 401 23.25 -17.31 1.77
N GLN A 402 23.01 -18.59 2.04
CA GLN A 402 23.07 -19.64 1.03
C GLN A 402 21.88 -19.59 0.07
N MET A 403 20.70 -19.11 0.52
CA MET A 403 19.57 -18.78 -0.36
C MET A 403 19.96 -17.71 -1.39
N MET A 404 20.68 -16.67 -0.97
CA MET A 404 21.17 -15.64 -1.90
C MET A 404 22.20 -16.18 -2.90
N ARG A 405 23.16 -17.02 -2.47
CA ARG A 405 24.14 -17.62 -3.39
C ARG A 405 23.50 -18.46 -4.51
N LEU A 406 22.34 -19.05 -4.23
CA LEU A 406 21.59 -19.83 -5.21
C LEU A 406 20.79 -18.95 -6.20
N MET A 407 20.77 -17.62 -6.06
CA MET A 407 20.12 -16.71 -7.01
C MET A 407 20.85 -16.64 -8.37
N ASP A 408 21.98 -17.35 -8.54
CA ASP A 408 22.65 -17.60 -9.82
C ASP A 408 21.78 -18.38 -10.83
N ARG A 409 20.71 -19.04 -10.35
CA ARG A 409 19.80 -19.89 -11.12
C ARG A 409 18.87 -19.08 -12.03
N ASN A 410 18.68 -19.58 -13.25
CA ASN A 410 17.96 -18.87 -14.32
C ASN A 410 16.43 -18.91 -14.20
N SER A 411 15.87 -19.62 -13.22
CA SER A 411 14.42 -19.65 -12.96
C SER A 411 14.15 -19.84 -11.47
N TYR A 412 12.98 -19.35 -11.04
CA TYR A 412 12.47 -19.52 -9.69
C TYR A 412 12.47 -20.99 -9.25
N ASP A 413 12.00 -21.88 -10.13
CA ASP A 413 11.98 -23.32 -9.91
C ASP A 413 13.37 -23.92 -9.61
N ALA A 414 14.41 -23.47 -10.34
CA ALA A 414 15.76 -23.97 -10.16
C ALA A 414 16.42 -23.42 -8.88
N TRP A 415 16.04 -22.21 -8.45
CA TRP A 415 16.40 -21.65 -7.15
C TRP A 415 15.72 -22.43 -6.03
N LEU A 416 14.40 -22.56 -6.07
CA LEU A 416 13.58 -23.21 -5.06
C LEU A 416 13.94 -24.70 -4.90
N ALA A 417 14.20 -25.42 -6.00
CA ALA A 417 14.68 -26.81 -5.95
C ALA A 417 16.08 -26.93 -5.31
N GLY A 418 16.88 -25.86 -5.31
CA GLY A 418 18.15 -25.79 -4.56
C GLY A 418 17.95 -25.59 -3.05
N LEU A 419 16.85 -24.96 -2.65
CA LEU A 419 16.48 -24.76 -1.24
C LEU A 419 15.78 -25.99 -0.65
N VAL A 420 14.80 -26.51 -1.38
CA VAL A 420 13.81 -27.47 -0.87
C VAL A 420 13.79 -28.78 -1.72
N PRO A 421 14.94 -29.45 -1.95
CA PRO A 421 15.13 -30.45 -3.02
C PRO A 421 14.27 -31.73 -2.94
N SER A 422 13.64 -32.00 -1.79
CA SER A 422 12.82 -33.19 -1.54
C SER A 422 11.30 -32.94 -1.61
N HIS A 423 10.86 -31.69 -1.79
CA HIS A 423 9.46 -31.33 -1.63
C HIS A 423 8.70 -31.23 -2.96
N LYS A 424 7.43 -31.62 -2.93
CA LYS A 424 6.48 -31.36 -4.02
C LYS A 424 5.88 -29.97 -3.83
N ARG A 425 5.71 -29.20 -4.91
CA ARG A 425 5.22 -27.81 -4.84
C ARG A 425 3.93 -27.63 -4.01
N PRO A 426 2.86 -28.45 -4.16
CA PRO A 426 1.64 -28.30 -3.36
C PRO A 426 1.86 -28.38 -1.85
N THR A 427 2.82 -29.20 -1.41
CA THR A 427 3.16 -29.33 0.01
C THR A 427 3.92 -28.12 0.56
N LEU A 428 4.56 -27.32 -0.30
CA LEU A 428 5.18 -26.05 0.08
C LEU A 428 4.14 -24.93 0.12
N GLU A 429 3.24 -24.87 -0.87
CA GLU A 429 2.10 -23.94 -0.94
C GLU A 429 1.21 -24.06 0.31
N ASP A 430 0.75 -25.28 0.63
CA ASP A 430 -0.05 -25.58 1.83
C ASP A 430 0.64 -25.07 3.12
N ARG A 431 1.96 -25.33 3.25
CA ARG A 431 2.76 -24.91 4.42
C ARG A 431 2.93 -23.40 4.48
N PHE A 432 3.14 -22.74 3.35
CA PHE A 432 3.26 -21.30 3.26
C PHE A 432 1.93 -20.63 3.66
N LEU A 433 0.81 -21.04 3.07
CA LEU A 433 -0.51 -20.49 3.42
C LEU A 433 -0.86 -20.70 4.89
N LEU A 434 -0.54 -21.87 5.46
CA LEU A 434 -0.68 -22.15 6.88
C LEU A 434 0.20 -21.24 7.74
N TYR A 435 1.46 -21.00 7.33
CA TYR A 435 2.37 -20.07 8.00
C TYR A 435 1.80 -18.64 8.05
N ILE A 436 1.25 -18.16 6.93
CA ILE A 436 0.63 -16.82 6.83
C ILE A 436 -0.59 -16.72 7.75
N ASN A 437 -1.45 -17.75 7.75
CA ASN A 437 -2.58 -17.81 8.69
C ASN A 437 -2.11 -17.82 10.16
N ASN A 438 -0.99 -18.49 10.46
CA ASN A 438 -0.40 -18.49 11.81
C ASN A 438 0.09 -17.10 12.25
N GLN A 439 0.47 -16.19 11.34
CA GLN A 439 0.86 -14.82 11.70
C GLN A 439 -0.33 -13.94 12.12
N ILE A 440 -1.56 -14.26 11.69
CA ILE A 440 -2.77 -13.51 12.05
C ILE A 440 -3.53 -14.07 13.25
N ILE A 441 -3.32 -15.35 13.61
CA ILE A 441 -3.97 -15.99 14.77
C ILE A 441 -3.75 -15.21 16.09
N PRO A 442 -2.55 -14.68 16.42
CA PRO A 442 -2.34 -13.92 17.67
C PRO A 442 -3.17 -12.64 17.79
N GLY A 443 -3.65 -12.09 16.67
CA GLY A 443 -4.56 -10.93 16.63
C GLY A 443 -6.05 -11.29 16.61
N GLN A 444 -6.38 -12.58 16.50
CA GLN A 444 -7.75 -13.10 16.50
C GLN A 444 -8.13 -13.69 17.86
N GLN A 445 -9.43 -13.95 18.04
CA GLN A 445 -9.91 -14.70 19.20
C GLN A 445 -9.48 -16.17 19.10
N ALA A 446 -9.05 -16.77 20.21
CA ALA A 446 -8.52 -18.14 20.24
C ALA A 446 -9.59 -19.21 19.96
N GLU A 447 -10.86 -18.90 20.20
CA GLU A 447 -12.03 -19.71 19.85
C GLU A 447 -12.95 -18.89 18.95
N PRO A 448 -13.74 -19.52 18.05
CA PRO A 448 -14.77 -18.83 17.28
C PRO A 448 -15.71 -18.01 18.18
N PRO A 449 -15.95 -16.71 17.88
CA PRO A 449 -16.82 -15.85 18.70
C PRO A 449 -18.29 -16.28 18.70
N ILE A 450 -18.67 -17.03 17.66
CA ILE A 450 -19.94 -17.73 17.46
C ILE A 450 -19.60 -19.15 17.00
N PRO A 451 -20.45 -20.17 17.25
CA PRO A 451 -20.19 -21.52 16.76
C PRO A 451 -19.97 -21.56 15.25
N LEU A 452 -19.05 -22.42 14.79
CA LEU A 452 -18.98 -22.78 13.37
C LEU A 452 -20.33 -23.38 12.94
N PRO A 453 -20.77 -23.16 11.69
CA PRO A 453 -22.02 -23.74 11.21
C PRO A 453 -21.95 -25.28 11.22
N ASN A 454 -23.07 -25.92 11.54
CA ASN A 454 -23.20 -27.36 11.38
C ASN A 454 -23.46 -27.65 9.90
N GLY A 455 -22.68 -28.54 9.28
CA GLY A 455 -22.90 -28.96 7.89
C GLY A 455 -21.61 -28.93 7.07
N HIS A 456 -21.76 -28.68 5.76
CA HIS A 456 -20.70 -28.89 4.79
C HIS A 456 -20.48 -27.68 3.88
N ILE A 457 -19.23 -27.43 3.48
CA ILE A 457 -18.93 -26.55 2.35
C ILE A 457 -18.70 -27.43 1.12
N THR A 458 -19.52 -27.28 0.10
CA THR A 458 -19.36 -27.96 -1.19
C THR A 458 -18.69 -27.01 -2.19
N LEU A 459 -17.66 -27.48 -2.90
CA LEU A 459 -16.98 -26.78 -4.00
C LEU A 459 -17.13 -27.57 -5.30
N VAL A 460 -17.27 -26.86 -6.43
CA VAL A 460 -17.10 -27.42 -7.78
C VAL A 460 -15.84 -26.81 -8.38
N CYS A 461 -14.89 -27.65 -8.76
CA CYS A 461 -13.61 -27.22 -9.33
C CYS A 461 -13.30 -27.99 -10.61
N GLN A 462 -12.67 -27.32 -11.57
CA GLN A 462 -12.34 -27.89 -12.87
C GLN A 462 -10.85 -28.26 -12.95
N ASN A 463 -10.53 -29.33 -13.65
CA ASN A 463 -9.14 -29.69 -13.92
C ASN A 463 -8.89 -29.72 -15.43
N TYR A 464 -8.11 -28.75 -15.91
CA TYR A 464 -7.82 -28.57 -17.34
C TYR A 464 -6.64 -29.42 -17.86
N THR A 465 -5.93 -30.16 -17.00
CA THR A 465 -4.60 -30.71 -17.36
C THR A 465 -4.60 -31.87 -18.36
N ASP A 466 -5.67 -32.69 -18.46
CA ASP A 466 -5.68 -33.91 -19.29
C ASP A 466 -7.06 -34.22 -19.96
N ARG A 467 -7.82 -33.15 -20.25
CA ARG A 467 -9.28 -33.02 -20.57
C ARG A 467 -10.01 -32.38 -19.37
N PRO A 468 -10.94 -31.43 -19.59
CA PRO A 468 -11.71 -30.84 -18.51
C PRO A 468 -12.54 -31.91 -17.82
N THR A 469 -12.25 -32.15 -16.54
CA THR A 469 -13.10 -32.91 -15.63
C THR A 469 -13.53 -32.00 -14.49
N SER A 470 -14.82 -32.00 -14.18
CA SER A 470 -15.35 -31.34 -12.98
C SER A 470 -15.27 -32.30 -11.80
N HIS A 471 -14.78 -31.79 -10.68
CA HIS A 471 -14.72 -32.47 -9.40
C HIS A 471 -15.61 -31.74 -8.40
N VAL A 472 -16.33 -32.50 -7.59
CA VAL A 472 -17.15 -31.93 -6.50
C VAL A 472 -16.62 -32.41 -5.16
N TYR A 473 -16.20 -31.45 -4.35
CA TYR A 473 -15.59 -31.66 -3.04
C TYR A 473 -16.53 -31.17 -1.95
N SER A 474 -16.65 -31.93 -0.86
CA SER A 474 -17.40 -31.52 0.34
C SER A 474 -16.48 -31.53 1.55
N TYR A 475 -16.47 -30.42 2.30
CA TYR A 475 -15.74 -30.26 3.55
C TYR A 475 -16.70 -30.33 4.73
N ASP A 476 -16.57 -31.35 5.57
CA ASP A 476 -17.29 -31.45 6.84
C ASP A 476 -16.68 -30.49 7.87
N LEU A 477 -17.46 -29.51 8.33
CA LEU A 477 -17.00 -28.49 9.29
C LEU A 477 -16.72 -29.06 10.70
N ALA A 478 -17.40 -30.15 11.08
CA ALA A 478 -17.25 -30.80 12.38
C ALA A 478 -16.08 -31.80 12.41
N GLN A 479 -15.93 -32.60 11.36
CA GLN A 479 -14.84 -33.58 11.20
C GLN A 479 -13.55 -32.97 10.66
N LYS A 480 -13.64 -31.81 10.00
CA LYS A 480 -12.54 -31.07 9.36
C LYS A 480 -11.84 -31.86 8.26
N THR A 481 -12.64 -32.52 7.42
CA THR A 481 -12.18 -33.43 6.37
C THR A 481 -12.86 -33.15 5.03
N TRP A 482 -12.05 -33.09 3.99
CA TRP A 482 -12.49 -33.09 2.59
C TRP A 482 -12.86 -34.49 2.10
N THR A 483 -13.95 -34.57 1.34
CA THR A 483 -14.42 -35.78 0.65
C THR A 483 -14.72 -35.44 -0.81
N GLU A 484 -14.14 -36.15 -1.78
CA GLU A 484 -14.56 -36.06 -3.19
C GLU A 484 -15.91 -36.79 -3.32
N ARG A 485 -16.98 -36.07 -3.66
CA ARG A 485 -18.34 -36.62 -3.82
C ARG A 485 -18.44 -37.39 -5.13
N PHE A 486 -18.06 -36.73 -6.23
CA PHE A 486 -18.00 -37.30 -7.56
C PHE A 486 -16.95 -36.57 -8.42
N ARG A 487 -16.60 -37.24 -9.52
CA ARG A 487 -15.63 -36.81 -10.53
C ARG A 487 -16.10 -37.36 -11.86
N ASP A 488 -16.32 -36.50 -12.85
CA ASP A 488 -16.66 -36.95 -14.20
C ASP A 488 -16.21 -35.95 -15.29
N MET A 489 -16.35 -36.36 -16.55
CA MET A 489 -16.06 -35.52 -17.74
C MET A 489 -17.20 -34.54 -18.05
N PHE A 490 -17.55 -33.68 -17.09
CA PHE A 490 -18.43 -32.54 -17.36
C PHE A 490 -17.63 -31.36 -17.90
N THR A 491 -18.14 -30.72 -18.96
CA THR A 491 -17.55 -29.50 -19.52
C THR A 491 -17.88 -28.28 -18.69
N ASN A 492 -19.10 -28.21 -18.13
CA ASN A 492 -19.51 -27.20 -17.16
C ASN A 492 -20.38 -27.86 -16.08
N ALA A 493 -20.12 -27.56 -14.82
CA ALA A 493 -20.97 -27.96 -13.70
C ALA A 493 -21.41 -26.71 -12.95
N TYR A 494 -22.71 -26.51 -12.84
CA TYR A 494 -23.31 -25.32 -12.23
C TYR A 494 -23.99 -25.71 -10.91
N PHE A 495 -23.72 -24.94 -9.86
CA PHE A 495 -24.55 -25.03 -8.68
C PHE A 495 -25.94 -24.50 -8.99
N SER A 496 -26.90 -25.01 -8.22
CA SER A 496 -28.30 -24.83 -8.55
C SER A 496 -29.08 -24.60 -7.24
N THR A 497 -28.77 -25.32 -6.16
CA THR A 497 -29.41 -25.13 -4.84
C THR A 497 -28.50 -24.46 -3.80
N ARG A 498 -29.12 -23.94 -2.72
CA ARG A 498 -28.39 -23.56 -1.50
C ARG A 498 -28.28 -24.69 -0.48
N ASP A 499 -28.94 -25.83 -0.70
CA ASP A 499 -28.84 -27.01 0.15
C ASP A 499 -27.46 -27.73 0.06
N GLY A 500 -26.71 -27.53 -1.02
CA GLY A 500 -25.40 -28.17 -1.22
C GLY A 500 -25.46 -29.69 -1.47
N GLU A 501 -26.65 -30.22 -1.78
CA GLU A 501 -26.98 -31.63 -2.04
C GLU A 501 -27.36 -31.86 -3.52
N HIS A 502 -27.89 -30.86 -4.22
CA HIS A 502 -28.36 -30.97 -5.61
C HIS A 502 -27.60 -30.06 -6.60
N PHE A 503 -27.15 -30.61 -7.73
CA PHE A 503 -26.32 -29.90 -8.71
C PHE A 503 -26.79 -30.15 -10.14
N ILE A 504 -26.66 -29.16 -11.01
CA ILE A 504 -26.86 -29.34 -12.46
C ILE A 504 -25.49 -29.49 -13.12
N VAL A 505 -25.27 -30.64 -13.76
CA VAL A 505 -24.04 -30.94 -14.48
C VAL A 505 -24.33 -31.04 -15.97
N SER A 506 -23.46 -30.46 -16.80
CA SER A 506 -23.58 -30.46 -18.25
C SER A 506 -22.31 -30.99 -18.91
N GLU A 507 -22.48 -31.98 -19.79
CA GLU A 507 -21.45 -32.48 -20.69
C GLU A 507 -21.76 -31.98 -22.11
N TYR A 508 -20.75 -31.38 -22.74
CA TYR A 508 -20.77 -30.89 -24.11
C TYR A 508 -19.71 -31.62 -24.93
N ASP A 509 -20.12 -32.24 -26.03
CA ASP A 509 -19.20 -32.84 -27.00
C ASP A 509 -19.47 -32.31 -28.41
N PHE A 510 -18.44 -32.29 -29.25
CA PHE A 510 -18.51 -31.83 -30.63
C PHE A 510 -18.00 -32.92 -31.58
N VAL A 511 -18.94 -33.69 -32.12
CA VAL A 511 -18.64 -34.90 -32.92
C VAL A 511 -19.26 -34.76 -34.31
N ASP A 512 -18.46 -35.01 -35.34
CA ASP A 512 -18.88 -35.03 -36.75
C ASP A 512 -19.71 -33.81 -37.21
N GLY A 513 -19.43 -32.62 -36.64
CA GLY A 513 -20.14 -31.37 -36.96
C GLY A 513 -21.47 -31.19 -36.22
N THR A 514 -21.72 -31.97 -35.17
CA THR A 514 -22.88 -31.88 -34.28
C THR A 514 -22.41 -31.57 -32.87
N SER A 515 -23.03 -30.57 -32.23
CA SER A 515 -22.92 -30.33 -30.80
C SER A 515 -23.91 -31.25 -30.07
N GLU A 516 -23.41 -32.09 -29.17
CA GLU A 516 -24.23 -32.87 -28.24
C GLU A 516 -24.15 -32.25 -26.85
N TRP A 517 -25.30 -32.16 -26.16
CA TRP A 517 -25.42 -31.71 -24.78
C TRP A 517 -26.10 -32.80 -23.97
N GLU A 518 -25.50 -33.22 -22.86
CA GLU A 518 -26.14 -34.05 -21.82
C GLU A 518 -26.23 -33.25 -20.53
N ILE A 519 -27.45 -33.04 -20.02
CA ILE A 519 -27.70 -32.28 -18.79
C ILE A 519 -28.30 -33.22 -17.75
N SER A 520 -27.70 -33.28 -16.57
CA SER A 520 -28.10 -34.17 -15.48
C SER A 520 -28.23 -33.42 -14.16
N LEU A 521 -29.12 -33.91 -13.30
CA LEU A 521 -29.21 -33.54 -11.89
C LEU A 521 -28.36 -34.55 -11.10
N ALA A 522 -27.27 -34.10 -10.51
CA ALA A 522 -26.51 -34.87 -9.53
C ALA A 522 -27.10 -34.63 -8.13
N THR A 523 -27.24 -35.71 -7.36
CA THR A 523 -27.65 -35.70 -5.95
C THR A 523 -26.60 -36.41 -5.09
N ASP A 524 -26.81 -36.40 -3.78
CA ASP A 524 -26.07 -37.20 -2.80
C ASP A 524 -26.00 -38.71 -3.11
N GLU A 525 -27.02 -39.27 -3.79
CA GLU A 525 -27.18 -40.73 -4.00
C GLU A 525 -27.01 -41.15 -5.47
N GLU A 526 -27.37 -40.30 -6.45
CA GLU A 526 -27.37 -40.66 -7.87
C GLU A 526 -27.21 -39.46 -8.83
N ILE A 527 -26.89 -39.73 -10.10
CA ILE A 527 -26.90 -38.74 -11.19
C ILE A 527 -28.05 -39.12 -12.14
N ILE A 528 -29.00 -38.20 -12.31
CA ILE A 528 -30.24 -38.38 -13.07
C ILE A 528 -30.15 -37.54 -14.36
N LEU A 529 -30.12 -38.19 -15.52
CA LEU A 529 -30.16 -37.50 -16.82
C LEU A 529 -31.51 -36.78 -17.00
N LEU A 530 -31.48 -35.46 -17.17
CA LEU A 530 -32.64 -34.61 -17.41
C LEU A 530 -32.97 -34.54 -18.90
N GLU A 531 -31.98 -34.22 -19.72
CA GLU A 531 -32.12 -34.06 -21.16
C GLU A 531 -30.83 -34.42 -21.89
N LYS A 532 -30.98 -35.04 -23.06
CA LYS A 532 -29.92 -35.15 -24.06
C LYS A 532 -30.36 -34.47 -25.35
N ALA A 533 -29.69 -33.37 -25.71
CA ALA A 533 -29.98 -32.57 -26.88
C ALA A 533 -28.85 -32.67 -27.93
N ARG A 534 -29.19 -32.40 -29.19
CA ARG A 534 -28.26 -32.43 -30.32
C ARG A 534 -28.61 -31.34 -31.33
N SER A 535 -27.64 -30.52 -31.70
CA SER A 535 -27.80 -29.46 -32.71
C SER A 535 -26.64 -29.50 -33.73
N PRO A 536 -26.90 -29.25 -35.03
CA PRO A 536 -25.84 -29.01 -36.00
C PRO A 536 -24.93 -27.85 -35.55
N GLY A 537 -23.61 -28.05 -35.62
CA GLY A 537 -22.60 -27.12 -35.11
C GLY A 537 -22.50 -25.76 -35.81
N GLU A 538 -23.24 -25.57 -36.92
CA GLU A 538 -23.36 -24.28 -37.61
C GLU A 538 -24.50 -23.41 -37.04
N ASN A 539 -25.35 -23.96 -36.16
CA ASN A 539 -26.43 -23.23 -35.50
C ASN A 539 -25.95 -22.64 -34.17
N GLU A 540 -26.37 -21.42 -33.88
CA GLU A 540 -26.30 -20.86 -32.53
C GLU A 540 -27.35 -21.56 -31.66
N TYR A 541 -26.87 -22.48 -30.82
CA TYR A 541 -27.68 -23.31 -29.91
C TYR A 541 -27.05 -23.38 -28.53
N TRP A 542 -27.83 -23.02 -27.52
CA TRP A 542 -27.46 -23.12 -26.10
C TRP A 542 -28.60 -23.76 -25.33
N LEU A 543 -28.28 -24.66 -24.42
CA LEU A 543 -29.23 -25.29 -23.51
C LEU A 543 -28.64 -25.25 -22.11
N ASP A 544 -29.38 -24.68 -21.17
CA ASP A 544 -28.96 -24.51 -19.78
C ASP A 544 -30.12 -24.77 -18.81
N TYR A 545 -29.78 -25.13 -17.58
CA TYR A 545 -30.71 -25.50 -16.52
C TYR A 545 -30.30 -24.83 -15.20
N SER A 546 -31.18 -24.02 -14.62
CA SER A 546 -30.91 -23.27 -13.39
C SER A 546 -32.05 -23.45 -12.38
N LEU A 547 -31.78 -24.02 -11.19
CA LEU A 547 -32.70 -23.93 -10.06
C LEU A 547 -32.76 -22.48 -9.56
N ILE A 548 -33.94 -22.06 -9.14
CA ILE A 548 -34.30 -20.64 -8.93
C ILE A 548 -34.36 -20.29 -7.44
N ASP A 549 -34.45 -21.33 -6.61
CA ASP A 549 -34.93 -21.25 -5.25
C ASP A 549 -33.93 -21.89 -4.27
N GLU A 550 -33.84 -21.30 -3.08
CA GLU A 550 -32.96 -21.71 -1.99
C GLU A 550 -33.24 -23.15 -1.55
N ASP A 551 -34.52 -23.56 -1.57
CA ASP A 551 -35.02 -24.89 -1.17
C ASP A 551 -35.26 -25.83 -2.38
N ALA A 552 -34.61 -25.56 -3.52
CA ALA A 552 -34.58 -26.46 -4.67
C ALA A 552 -35.93 -26.78 -5.37
N GLN A 553 -37.02 -26.06 -5.09
CA GLN A 553 -38.36 -26.54 -5.51
C GLN A 553 -38.61 -26.54 -7.03
N TYR A 554 -37.95 -25.66 -7.79
CA TYR A 554 -38.17 -25.49 -9.23
C TYR A 554 -36.88 -25.14 -9.99
N PHE A 555 -36.74 -25.71 -11.19
CA PHE A 555 -35.72 -25.34 -12.19
C PHE A 555 -36.32 -24.63 -13.40
N ILE A 556 -35.53 -23.71 -13.96
CA ILE A 556 -35.69 -23.19 -15.32
C ILE A 556 -34.93 -24.12 -16.24
N ARG A 557 -35.56 -24.53 -17.34
CA ARG A 557 -34.89 -24.91 -18.58
C ARG A 557 -34.85 -23.70 -19.50
N TYR A 558 -33.66 -23.32 -19.95
CA TYR A 558 -33.42 -22.25 -20.91
C TYR A 558 -32.85 -22.86 -22.19
N GLU A 559 -33.56 -22.72 -23.31
CA GLU A 559 -33.10 -23.14 -24.63
C GLU A 559 -33.06 -21.92 -25.56
N TYR A 560 -31.92 -21.69 -26.20
CA TYR A 560 -31.76 -20.72 -27.27
C TYR A 560 -31.48 -21.45 -28.57
N PHE A 561 -32.25 -21.18 -29.62
CA PHE A 561 -32.04 -21.77 -30.94
C PHE A 561 -32.34 -20.75 -32.04
N GLY A 562 -31.29 -20.35 -32.78
CA GLY A 562 -31.45 -19.58 -34.03
C GLY A 562 -32.14 -18.22 -33.90
N GLY A 563 -32.03 -17.57 -32.74
CA GLY A 563 -32.67 -16.28 -32.45
C GLY A 563 -33.94 -16.36 -31.60
N GLU A 564 -34.47 -17.55 -31.35
CA GLU A 564 -35.61 -17.77 -30.46
C GLU A 564 -35.14 -18.30 -29.10
N THR A 565 -35.78 -17.82 -28.02
CA THR A 565 -35.52 -18.23 -26.63
C THR A 565 -36.76 -18.91 -26.06
N ASP A 566 -36.60 -20.10 -25.50
CA ASP A 566 -37.64 -20.90 -24.84
C ASP A 566 -37.26 -21.08 -23.36
N ILE A 567 -38.08 -20.53 -22.46
CA ILE A 567 -37.87 -20.58 -21.01
C ILE A 567 -39.02 -21.39 -20.39
N ARG A 568 -38.70 -22.41 -19.60
CA ARG A 568 -39.72 -23.26 -18.95
C ARG A 568 -39.43 -23.51 -17.49
N LEU A 569 -40.43 -23.32 -16.64
CA LEU A 569 -40.43 -23.65 -15.23
C LEU A 569 -40.88 -25.10 -15.01
N LEU A 570 -40.10 -25.85 -14.22
CA LEU A 570 -40.25 -27.29 -14.00
C LEU A 570 -40.07 -27.61 -12.51
N PRO A 571 -41.00 -28.36 -11.85
CA PRO A 571 -40.84 -28.74 -10.44
C PRO A 571 -39.76 -29.83 -10.25
N LEU A 572 -38.88 -29.66 -9.25
CA LEU A 572 -37.83 -30.65 -8.96
C LEU A 572 -38.40 -32.02 -8.56
N ALA A 573 -39.58 -32.07 -7.93
CA ALA A 573 -40.25 -33.32 -7.57
C ALA A 573 -40.66 -34.20 -8.78
N CYS A 574 -40.48 -33.73 -10.02
CA CYS A 574 -40.89 -34.40 -11.26
C CYS A 574 -39.75 -34.51 -12.28
N VAL A 575 -38.54 -34.84 -11.83
CA VAL A 575 -37.33 -35.01 -12.65
C VAL A 575 -37.53 -35.94 -13.86
N ASP A 576 -38.43 -36.92 -13.74
CA ASP A 576 -38.79 -37.89 -14.78
C ASP A 576 -39.65 -37.34 -15.93
N GLY A 577 -39.96 -36.04 -15.92
CA GLY A 577 -40.80 -35.38 -16.93
C GLY A 577 -42.29 -35.69 -16.79
N SER A 578 -42.74 -36.23 -15.65
CA SER A 578 -44.15 -36.58 -15.41
C SER A 578 -45.07 -35.37 -15.16
N CYS A 579 -44.51 -34.20 -14.85
CA CYS A 579 -45.26 -32.97 -14.57
C CYS A 579 -45.25 -32.01 -15.78
N PRO A 580 -46.31 -31.20 -15.96
CA PRO A 580 -46.36 -30.21 -17.02
C PRO A 580 -45.32 -29.11 -16.80
N ALA A 581 -44.48 -28.87 -17.80
CA ALA A 581 -43.64 -27.68 -17.87
C ALA A 581 -44.51 -26.43 -18.05
N VAL A 582 -44.18 -25.37 -17.33
CA VAL A 582 -44.84 -24.06 -17.46
C VAL A 582 -43.99 -23.17 -18.36
N GLN A 583 -44.54 -22.77 -19.51
CA GLN A 583 -43.89 -21.82 -20.40
C GLN A 583 -43.78 -20.44 -19.72
N LEU A 584 -42.60 -19.84 -19.80
CA LEU A 584 -42.30 -18.49 -19.35
C LEU A 584 -41.79 -17.64 -20.52
N ASP A 585 -42.08 -16.34 -20.48
CA ASP A 585 -41.62 -15.34 -21.45
C ASP A 585 -40.42 -14.52 -20.94
N GLY A 586 -39.74 -15.01 -19.88
CA GLY A 586 -38.69 -14.32 -19.12
C GLY A 586 -38.34 -15.03 -17.81
N TYR A 587 -37.47 -14.42 -16.99
CA TYR A 587 -37.02 -15.00 -15.71
C TYR A 587 -38.02 -14.72 -14.58
N PRO A 588 -38.40 -15.73 -13.76
CA PRO A 588 -39.33 -15.57 -12.65
C PRO A 588 -38.65 -15.13 -11.35
N LEU A 589 -39.20 -14.10 -10.69
CA LEU A 589 -38.82 -13.66 -9.36
C LEU A 589 -39.89 -14.06 -8.33
N PHE A 590 -39.62 -15.11 -7.55
CA PHE A 590 -40.56 -15.64 -6.57
C PHE A 590 -40.82 -14.71 -5.37
N SER A 591 -42.04 -14.76 -4.84
CA SER A 591 -42.35 -14.23 -3.51
C SER A 591 -41.57 -14.99 -2.43
N PRO A 592 -41.34 -14.43 -1.23
CA PRO A 592 -40.58 -15.12 -0.19
C PRO A 592 -41.22 -16.43 0.30
N ASP A 593 -42.53 -16.63 0.10
CA ASP A 593 -43.25 -17.90 0.32
C ASP A 593 -43.47 -18.75 -0.93
N LYS A 594 -42.93 -18.34 -2.07
CA LYS A 594 -42.92 -19.06 -3.37
C LYS A 594 -44.31 -19.34 -3.94
N ALA A 595 -45.36 -18.77 -3.34
CA ALA A 595 -46.75 -18.92 -3.78
C ALA A 595 -47.06 -18.14 -5.07
N LEU A 596 -46.22 -17.16 -5.40
CA LEU A 596 -46.32 -16.29 -6.57
C LEU A 596 -44.94 -16.01 -7.15
N PHE A 597 -44.88 -15.58 -8.40
CA PHE A 597 -43.70 -14.94 -8.97
C PHE A 597 -44.06 -13.76 -9.86
N LEU A 598 -43.14 -12.83 -9.98
CA LEU A 598 -43.15 -11.73 -10.95
C LEU A 598 -42.32 -12.14 -12.16
N ILE A 599 -42.69 -11.69 -13.35
CA ILE A 599 -41.95 -11.96 -14.58
C ILE A 599 -41.96 -10.75 -15.50
N GLU A 600 -40.79 -10.47 -16.05
CA GLU A 600 -40.55 -9.51 -17.13
C GLU A 600 -40.65 -10.21 -18.48
N SER A 601 -41.45 -9.67 -19.39
CA SER A 601 -41.64 -10.21 -20.74
C SER A 601 -41.32 -9.16 -21.79
N ALA A 602 -40.53 -9.52 -22.81
CA ALA A 602 -40.20 -8.62 -23.90
C ALA A 602 -41.47 -8.15 -24.66
N PRO A 603 -41.52 -6.90 -25.17
CA PRO A 603 -42.63 -6.46 -26.00
C PRO A 603 -42.69 -7.27 -27.31
N GLY A 604 -43.86 -7.84 -27.62
CA GLY A 604 -44.05 -8.80 -28.73
C GLY A 604 -43.88 -8.25 -30.15
N GLU A 605 -43.64 -6.95 -30.31
CA GLU A 605 -43.04 -6.38 -31.51
C GLU A 605 -41.74 -5.70 -31.09
N MET A 606 -40.62 -5.95 -31.78
CA MET A 606 -39.44 -5.09 -31.69
C MET A 606 -39.80 -3.74 -32.29
N ILE A 607 -40.34 -2.86 -31.46
CA ILE A 607 -40.69 -1.51 -31.86
C ILE A 607 -39.37 -0.83 -32.25
N ASN A 608 -39.27 -0.38 -33.52
CA ASN A 608 -38.22 0.54 -33.96
C ASN A 608 -38.45 1.90 -33.29
N VAL A 609 -38.19 2.00 -31.98
CA VAL A 609 -38.34 3.24 -31.25
C VAL A 609 -37.07 4.07 -31.40
N ASP A 610 -37.22 5.20 -32.06
CA ASP A 610 -36.29 6.33 -32.02
C ASP A 610 -36.46 7.07 -30.66
N SER A 611 -36.55 6.33 -29.54
CA SER A 611 -36.92 6.88 -28.23
C SER A 611 -35.74 7.07 -27.29
N SER A 612 -35.75 8.23 -26.64
CA SER A 612 -35.06 8.53 -25.39
C SER A 612 -35.63 7.79 -24.16
N VAL A 613 -36.19 6.60 -24.34
CA VAL A 613 -36.77 5.76 -23.26
C VAL A 613 -35.96 4.46 -23.19
N PRO A 614 -35.35 4.11 -22.04
CA PRO A 614 -34.63 2.86 -21.85
C PRO A 614 -35.48 1.62 -22.17
N PHE A 615 -34.88 0.65 -22.87
CA PHE A 615 -35.58 -0.55 -23.36
C PHE A 615 -36.19 -1.39 -22.23
N GLN A 616 -35.55 -1.45 -21.05
CA GLN A 616 -36.07 -2.17 -19.88
C GLN A 616 -37.47 -1.69 -19.49
N LEU A 617 -37.73 -0.38 -19.49
CA LEU A 617 -39.04 0.19 -19.13
C LEU A 617 -40.17 -0.11 -20.15
N LEU A 618 -39.86 -0.75 -21.28
CA LEU A 618 -40.83 -1.15 -22.30
C LEU A 618 -41.32 -2.60 -22.14
N GLN A 619 -40.71 -3.38 -21.24
CA GLN A 619 -41.09 -4.76 -20.93
C GLN A 619 -42.48 -4.81 -20.26
N ASN A 620 -43.19 -5.93 -20.45
CA ASN A 620 -44.48 -6.19 -19.83
C ASN A 620 -44.29 -7.00 -18.55
N LEU A 621 -44.81 -6.49 -17.44
CA LEU A 621 -44.75 -7.16 -16.14
C LEU A 621 -46.04 -7.95 -15.86
N TYR A 622 -45.86 -9.18 -15.37
CA TYR A 622 -46.96 -10.05 -14.93
C TYR A 622 -46.70 -10.59 -13.53
N LEU A 623 -47.79 -10.76 -12.78
CA LEU A 623 -47.84 -11.54 -11.54
C LEU A 623 -48.51 -12.88 -11.84
N MET A 624 -47.82 -13.97 -11.55
CA MET A 624 -48.21 -15.33 -11.93
C MET A 624 -48.14 -16.30 -10.74
N THR A 625 -48.82 -17.44 -10.88
CA THR A 625 -48.70 -18.58 -9.96
C THR A 625 -47.79 -19.66 -10.57
N PRO A 626 -47.14 -20.53 -9.75
CA PRO A 626 -46.24 -21.59 -10.21
C PRO A 626 -46.80 -22.60 -11.23
N ASP A 627 -48.12 -22.64 -11.42
CA ASP A 627 -48.82 -23.44 -12.44
C ASP A 627 -48.96 -22.74 -13.81
N GLY A 628 -48.37 -21.54 -13.97
CA GLY A 628 -48.41 -20.75 -15.21
C GLY A 628 -49.64 -19.88 -15.38
N ALA A 629 -50.56 -19.81 -14.40
CA ALA A 629 -51.70 -18.91 -14.51
C ALA A 629 -51.31 -17.44 -14.27
N VAL A 630 -51.58 -16.58 -15.25
CA VAL A 630 -51.47 -15.12 -15.09
C VAL A 630 -52.55 -14.63 -14.13
N ARG A 631 -52.12 -14.21 -12.93
CA ARG A 631 -53.01 -13.69 -11.88
C ARG A 631 -53.35 -12.23 -12.12
N GLN A 632 -52.39 -11.44 -12.59
CA GLN A 632 -52.55 -10.01 -12.85
C GLN A 632 -51.50 -9.56 -13.88
N SER A 633 -51.91 -8.76 -14.87
CA SER A 633 -50.98 -7.98 -15.70
C SER A 633 -50.75 -6.62 -15.03
N LEU A 634 -49.49 -6.22 -14.93
CA LEU A 634 -49.07 -5.03 -14.18
C LEU A 634 -48.84 -3.81 -15.09
N GLY A 635 -48.74 -4.02 -16.40
CA GLY A 635 -48.46 -2.99 -17.40
C GLY A 635 -46.98 -3.01 -17.81
N GLN A 636 -46.48 -1.87 -18.30
CA GLN A 636 -45.09 -1.72 -18.67
C GLN A 636 -44.22 -1.27 -17.50
N GLY A 637 -43.03 -1.84 -17.38
CA GLY A 637 -42.07 -1.56 -16.32
C GLY A 637 -40.93 -2.57 -16.25
N SER A 638 -40.00 -2.35 -15.32
CA SER A 638 -38.83 -3.20 -15.08
C SER A 638 -38.49 -3.30 -13.60
N ASP A 639 -37.46 -4.07 -13.28
CA ASP A 639 -36.83 -4.20 -11.96
C ASP A 639 -37.85 -4.55 -10.85
N PRO A 640 -38.63 -5.63 -11.00
CA PRO A 640 -39.56 -6.07 -9.98
C PRO A 640 -38.83 -6.52 -8.71
N PHE A 641 -39.44 -6.28 -7.55
CA PHE A 641 -38.93 -6.73 -6.26
C PHE A 641 -40.06 -7.05 -5.28
N TRP A 642 -39.78 -7.93 -4.31
CA TRP A 642 -40.70 -8.26 -3.23
C TRP A 642 -40.25 -7.60 -1.93
N LEU A 643 -41.21 -7.00 -1.20
CA LEU A 643 -41.00 -6.49 0.16
C LEU A 643 -41.57 -7.46 1.21
N THR A 644 -42.68 -8.10 0.88
CA THR A 644 -43.31 -9.16 1.67
C THR A 644 -44.03 -10.12 0.72
N ASN A 645 -44.51 -11.27 1.20
CA ASN A 645 -45.34 -12.21 0.44
C ASN A 645 -46.59 -11.59 -0.23
N THR A 646 -47.00 -10.38 0.18
CA THR A 646 -48.21 -9.71 -0.32
C THR A 646 -47.97 -8.30 -0.86
N VAL A 647 -46.73 -7.79 -0.80
CA VAL A 647 -46.35 -6.45 -1.26
C VAL A 647 -45.11 -6.56 -2.13
N TYR A 648 -45.24 -6.10 -3.36
CA TYR A 648 -44.18 -6.02 -4.35
C TYR A 648 -44.05 -4.58 -4.85
N GLY A 649 -42.94 -4.28 -5.53
CA GLY A 649 -42.78 -3.07 -6.32
C GLY A 649 -42.09 -3.35 -7.64
N TYR A 650 -42.02 -2.29 -8.46
CA TYR A 650 -41.37 -2.26 -9.77
C TYR A 650 -41.15 -0.81 -10.19
N VAL A 651 -40.30 -0.61 -11.20
CA VAL A 651 -40.10 0.68 -11.88
C VAL A 651 -41.04 0.76 -13.08
N ARG A 652 -41.65 1.92 -13.32
CA ARG A 652 -42.51 2.17 -14.49
C ARG A 652 -42.24 3.53 -15.12
N LEU A 653 -42.78 3.78 -16.31
CA LEU A 653 -42.82 5.12 -16.89
C LEU A 653 -43.99 5.94 -16.30
N GLY A 654 -43.69 7.13 -15.80
CA GLY A 654 -44.65 8.16 -15.37
C GLY A 654 -44.68 9.36 -16.33
N ASP A 655 -45.32 10.46 -15.91
CA ASP A 655 -45.50 11.65 -16.76
C ASP A 655 -44.19 12.44 -16.99
N ASP A 656 -43.29 12.48 -15.99
CA ASP A 656 -42.06 13.30 -15.97
C ASP A 656 -40.75 12.48 -15.95
N GLY A 657 -40.81 11.17 -16.24
CA GLY A 657 -39.66 10.25 -16.16
C GLY A 657 -40.06 8.86 -15.69
N TRP A 658 -39.14 8.10 -15.09
CA TRP A 658 -39.50 6.85 -14.40
C TRP A 658 -39.97 7.11 -12.96
N GLU A 659 -40.81 6.20 -12.47
CA GLU A 659 -41.35 6.17 -11.12
C GLU A 659 -41.13 4.79 -10.48
N LEU A 660 -40.71 4.76 -9.23
CA LEU A 660 -40.74 3.55 -8.40
C LEU A 660 -42.12 3.44 -7.74
N VAL A 661 -42.76 2.28 -7.85
CA VAL A 661 -44.10 2.03 -7.28
C VAL A 661 -44.16 0.75 -6.45
N THR A 662 -45.05 0.70 -5.46
CA THR A 662 -45.46 -0.54 -4.77
C THR A 662 -46.90 -0.90 -5.07
N ALA A 663 -47.24 -2.18 -4.97
CA ALA A 663 -48.60 -2.67 -5.07
C ALA A 663 -48.82 -3.84 -4.09
N VAL A 664 -50.07 -3.99 -3.66
CA VAL A 664 -50.49 -5.09 -2.79
C VAL A 664 -51.18 -6.15 -3.65
N VAL A 665 -50.85 -7.43 -3.45
CA VAL A 665 -51.46 -8.54 -4.19
C VAL A 665 -52.99 -8.49 -4.04
N ASN A 666 -53.70 -8.59 -5.17
CA ASN A 666 -55.16 -8.40 -5.32
C ASN A 666 -55.69 -6.95 -5.19
N GLN A 667 -54.84 -5.95 -4.96
CA GLN A 667 -55.20 -4.53 -5.05
C GLN A 667 -54.58 -3.94 -6.31
N ASN A 668 -55.35 -3.89 -7.40
CA ASN A 668 -54.89 -3.47 -8.73
C ASN A 668 -54.72 -1.94 -8.87
N GLN A 669 -53.99 -1.34 -7.93
CA GLN A 669 -53.67 0.09 -7.88
C GLN A 669 -52.24 0.27 -7.34
N PRO A 670 -51.25 0.52 -8.22
CA PRO A 670 -49.89 0.88 -7.81
C PRO A 670 -49.89 2.21 -7.05
N ARG A 671 -49.01 2.30 -6.06
CA ARG A 671 -48.80 3.45 -5.17
C ARG A 671 -47.43 4.04 -5.48
N TYR A 672 -47.39 5.34 -5.73
CA TYR A 672 -46.14 6.07 -5.98
C TYR A 672 -45.25 6.05 -4.74
N LEU A 673 -43.97 5.71 -4.90
CA LEU A 673 -42.95 5.90 -3.88
C LEU A 673 -42.11 7.15 -4.15
N LEU A 674 -41.41 7.16 -5.29
CA LEU A 674 -40.47 8.21 -5.69
C LEU A 674 -40.27 8.25 -7.21
N SER A 675 -39.64 9.32 -7.68
CA SER A 675 -39.27 9.55 -9.07
C SER A 675 -37.78 9.82 -9.24
N GLN A 676 -37.33 9.86 -10.49
CA GLN A 676 -36.04 10.41 -10.90
C GLN A 676 -35.72 11.78 -10.27
N ALA A 677 -36.71 12.67 -10.17
CA ALA A 677 -36.54 14.02 -9.61
C ALA A 677 -36.25 14.00 -8.10
N ASP A 678 -36.82 13.05 -7.36
CA ASP A 678 -36.59 12.88 -5.93
C ASP A 678 -35.15 12.39 -5.64
N LEU A 679 -34.62 11.48 -6.47
CA LEU A 679 -33.22 11.04 -6.36
C LEU A 679 -32.24 12.18 -6.69
N LEU A 680 -32.48 12.92 -7.79
CA LEU A 680 -31.68 14.10 -8.14
C LEU A 680 -31.70 15.16 -7.03
N ALA A 681 -32.84 15.33 -6.33
CA ALA A 681 -32.94 16.26 -5.21
C ALA A 681 -32.07 15.86 -4.00
N ALA A 682 -31.85 14.56 -3.78
CA ALA A 682 -31.00 14.02 -2.72
C ALA A 682 -29.49 14.14 -3.00
N MET A 683 -29.08 14.44 -4.24
CA MET A 683 -27.67 14.59 -4.63
C MET A 683 -27.13 16.03 -4.42
N PRO A 684 -25.81 16.22 -4.18
CA PRO A 684 -25.17 17.54 -4.18
C PRO A 684 -25.37 18.28 -5.51
N ALA A 685 -25.67 19.59 -5.46
CA ALA A 685 -26.11 20.36 -6.63
C ALA A 685 -25.05 20.49 -7.73
N ASP A 686 -23.77 20.39 -7.37
CA ASP A 686 -22.59 20.41 -8.23
C ASP A 686 -22.21 19.03 -8.81
N ALA A 687 -22.79 17.95 -8.28
CA ALA A 687 -22.53 16.56 -8.67
C ALA A 687 -23.72 15.87 -9.38
N ARG A 688 -24.84 16.59 -9.60
CA ARG A 688 -26.03 16.06 -10.27
C ARG A 688 -25.78 15.82 -11.77
N PRO A 689 -26.04 14.61 -12.29
CA PRO A 689 -26.09 14.39 -13.74
C PRO A 689 -27.39 14.97 -14.33
N ASP A 690 -27.42 15.10 -15.66
CA ASP A 690 -28.60 15.57 -16.41
C ASP A 690 -29.78 14.58 -16.35
N GLY A 691 -29.48 13.30 -16.12
CA GLY A 691 -30.45 12.20 -16.09
C GLY A 691 -29.97 11.02 -15.23
N LEU A 692 -30.90 10.21 -14.76
CA LEU A 692 -30.66 9.04 -13.91
C LEU A 692 -31.61 7.91 -14.31
N PHE A 693 -31.08 6.69 -14.44
CA PHE A 693 -31.81 5.48 -14.77
C PHE A 693 -31.56 4.38 -13.74
N VAL A 694 -32.61 3.71 -13.26
CA VAL A 694 -32.53 2.57 -12.34
C VAL A 694 -31.99 1.36 -13.10
N THR A 695 -30.89 0.75 -12.63
CA THR A 695 -30.34 -0.47 -13.25
C THR A 695 -30.64 -1.74 -12.48
N SER A 696 -31.06 -1.64 -11.22
CA SER A 696 -31.60 -2.73 -10.41
C SER A 696 -32.08 -2.21 -9.04
N VAL A 697 -32.94 -2.99 -8.40
CA VAL A 697 -33.56 -2.74 -7.09
C VAL A 697 -33.38 -3.95 -6.18
N ALA A 698 -32.88 -3.75 -4.96
CA ALA A 698 -32.70 -4.81 -3.97
C ALA A 698 -33.42 -4.47 -2.65
N ALA A 699 -34.38 -5.31 -2.23
CA ALA A 699 -35.04 -5.19 -0.94
C ALA A 699 -34.20 -5.80 0.19
N ASN A 700 -34.29 -5.24 1.41
CA ASN A 700 -33.61 -5.80 2.58
C ASN A 700 -34.39 -7.05 3.09
N PRO A 701 -33.77 -8.26 3.12
CA PRO A 701 -34.45 -9.48 3.52
C PRO A 701 -34.90 -9.49 4.99
N ALA A 702 -34.23 -8.71 5.86
CA ALA A 702 -34.56 -8.59 7.27
C ALA A 702 -35.46 -7.39 7.60
N ASN A 703 -35.59 -6.42 6.68
CA ASN A 703 -36.41 -5.22 6.89
C ASN A 703 -37.14 -4.78 5.61
N ALA A 704 -38.42 -5.14 5.48
CA ALA A 704 -39.27 -4.76 4.35
C ALA A 704 -39.41 -3.23 4.12
N GLN A 705 -38.98 -2.37 5.05
CA GLN A 705 -38.96 -0.92 4.88
C GLN A 705 -37.72 -0.42 4.13
N GLU A 706 -36.68 -1.23 3.90
CA GLU A 706 -35.43 -0.79 3.30
C GLU A 706 -35.24 -1.35 1.88
N ILE A 707 -34.92 -0.46 0.96
CA ILE A 707 -34.60 -0.76 -0.44
C ILE A 707 -33.27 -0.10 -0.80
N LEU A 708 -32.45 -0.79 -1.59
CA LEU A 708 -31.32 -0.22 -2.31
C LEU A 708 -31.67 -0.05 -3.79
N LEU A 709 -31.29 1.10 -4.34
CA LEU A 709 -31.38 1.39 -5.78
C LEU A 709 -29.95 1.58 -6.32
N GLN A 710 -29.58 0.80 -7.33
CA GLN A 710 -28.43 1.11 -8.17
C GLN A 710 -28.91 1.92 -9.36
N ILE A 711 -28.26 3.06 -9.58
CA ILE A 711 -28.64 4.05 -10.58
C ILE A 711 -27.41 4.37 -11.44
N ARG A 712 -27.61 4.56 -12.75
CA ARG A 712 -26.59 5.11 -13.67
C ARG A 712 -27.06 6.43 -14.28
N ASN A 713 -26.14 7.17 -14.90
CA ASN A 713 -26.47 8.36 -15.68
C ASN A 713 -27.04 7.95 -17.07
N ASP A 714 -28.17 8.54 -17.46
CA ASP A 714 -28.88 8.27 -18.73
C ASP A 714 -27.96 8.37 -19.96
N ALA A 715 -27.01 9.31 -19.95
CA ALA A 715 -26.06 9.53 -21.04
C ALA A 715 -25.14 8.32 -21.33
N VAL A 716 -25.01 7.41 -20.35
CA VAL A 716 -24.21 6.18 -20.43
C VAL A 716 -25.03 4.93 -20.13
N ALA A 717 -26.37 4.99 -20.19
CA ALA A 717 -27.25 3.84 -19.88
C ALA A 717 -26.95 2.58 -20.73
N ASN A 718 -26.50 2.77 -21.97
CA ASN A 718 -26.10 1.68 -22.89
C ASN A 718 -24.62 1.25 -22.74
N GLN A 719 -23.88 1.81 -21.78
CA GLN A 719 -22.50 1.44 -21.48
C GLN A 719 -22.44 0.56 -20.22
N SER A 720 -21.62 -0.47 -20.27
CA SER A 720 -21.32 -1.37 -19.16
C SER A 720 -19.81 -1.57 -19.06
N GLY A 721 -19.31 -1.63 -17.84
CA GLY A 721 -17.89 -1.77 -17.52
C GLY A 721 -17.56 -1.04 -16.22
N PRO A 722 -16.36 -1.27 -15.66
CA PRO A 722 -15.95 -0.69 -14.38
C PRO A 722 -15.92 0.84 -14.41
N ASP A 723 -15.52 1.44 -15.54
CA ASP A 723 -15.39 2.90 -15.72
C ASP A 723 -16.73 3.67 -15.84
N VAL A 724 -17.88 3.02 -15.61
CA VAL A 724 -19.20 3.66 -15.71
C VAL A 724 -19.61 4.24 -14.35
N PRO A 725 -19.90 5.56 -14.25
CA PRO A 725 -20.38 6.17 -13.01
C PRO A 725 -21.71 5.57 -12.56
N SER A 726 -21.73 5.07 -11.32
CA SER A 726 -22.89 4.48 -10.67
C SER A 726 -23.15 5.16 -9.32
N TYR A 727 -24.42 5.19 -8.93
CA TYR A 727 -24.89 5.78 -7.68
C TYR A 727 -25.70 4.74 -6.91
N LEU A 728 -25.40 4.58 -5.62
CA LEU A 728 -26.12 3.69 -4.71
C LEU A 728 -26.96 4.53 -3.74
N PHE A 729 -28.28 4.37 -3.78
CA PHE A 729 -29.19 5.00 -2.83
C PHE A 729 -29.80 3.97 -1.89
N LYS A 730 -29.95 4.33 -0.61
CA LYS A 730 -30.90 3.66 0.30
C LYS A 730 -32.19 4.46 0.36
N VAL A 731 -33.31 3.75 0.30
CA VAL A 731 -34.66 4.28 0.42
C VAL A 731 -35.32 3.61 1.61
N THR A 732 -35.76 4.42 2.58
CA THR A 732 -36.49 3.97 3.75
C THR A 732 -37.97 4.27 3.55
N LEU A 733 -38.83 3.26 3.59
CA LEU A 733 -40.28 3.35 3.39
C LEU A 733 -41.03 3.66 4.68
N THR A 734 -42.32 3.99 4.53
CA THR A 734 -43.30 4.08 5.62
C THR A 734 -43.70 2.70 6.16
N ASP A 735 -44.25 2.64 7.38
CA ASP A 735 -44.71 1.40 8.02
C ASP A 735 -45.74 0.59 7.20
N ASP A 736 -46.49 1.26 6.31
CA ASP A 736 -47.48 0.65 5.42
C ASP A 736 -46.95 0.33 4.01
N LEU A 737 -45.64 0.50 3.79
CA LEU A 737 -44.90 0.25 2.54
C LEU A 737 -45.49 1.00 1.32
N ALA A 738 -46.15 2.14 1.58
CA ALA A 738 -46.95 2.90 0.61
C ALA A 738 -46.39 4.30 0.29
N GLY A 739 -45.28 4.68 0.93
CA GLY A 739 -44.59 5.95 0.72
C GLY A 739 -43.16 5.88 1.24
N VAL A 740 -42.43 7.00 1.11
CA VAL A 740 -41.02 7.11 1.46
C VAL A 740 -40.83 8.03 2.66
N ASN A 741 -40.10 7.55 3.67
CA ASN A 741 -39.65 8.31 4.84
C ASN A 741 -38.32 9.05 4.56
N GLU A 742 -37.37 8.39 3.89
CA GLU A 742 -36.04 8.93 3.61
C GLU A 742 -35.49 8.39 2.28
N VAL A 743 -34.75 9.26 1.55
CA VAL A 743 -33.90 8.89 0.41
C VAL A 743 -32.49 9.37 0.73
N LYS A 744 -31.51 8.47 0.64
CA LYS A 744 -30.12 8.74 1.03
C LYS A 744 -29.16 8.22 -0.03
N LEU A 745 -28.36 9.11 -0.63
CA LEU A 745 -27.21 8.72 -1.43
C LEU A 745 -26.15 8.12 -0.48
N LEU A 746 -25.84 6.84 -0.65
CA LEU A 746 -24.81 6.13 0.11
C LEU A 746 -23.44 6.21 -0.57
N ARG A 747 -23.39 6.03 -1.89
CA ARG A 747 -22.13 6.02 -2.66
C ARG A 747 -22.33 6.60 -4.05
N GLN A 748 -21.31 7.31 -4.52
CA GLN A 748 -21.17 7.81 -5.89
C GLN A 748 -19.74 7.47 -6.32
N ASP A 749 -19.59 6.53 -7.25
CA ASP A 749 -18.30 5.93 -7.59
C ASP A 749 -18.36 5.22 -8.96
N PHE A 750 -17.25 4.63 -9.38
CA PHE A 750 -17.16 3.80 -10.58
C PHE A 750 -17.36 2.33 -10.19
N PHE A 751 -18.53 1.77 -10.48
CA PHE A 751 -18.80 0.36 -10.21
C PHE A 751 -19.82 -0.26 -11.16
N SER A 752 -19.56 -1.50 -11.55
CA SER A 752 -20.48 -2.34 -12.29
C SER A 752 -20.40 -3.78 -11.78
N GLY A 753 -21.54 -4.32 -11.35
CA GLY A 753 -21.65 -5.71 -10.92
C GLY A 753 -22.82 -5.96 -9.98
N ILE A 754 -22.78 -7.11 -9.33
CA ILE A 754 -23.79 -7.59 -8.39
C ILE A 754 -23.80 -6.67 -7.16
N PHE A 755 -24.98 -6.31 -6.67
CA PHE A 755 -25.14 -5.66 -5.37
C PHE A 755 -26.41 -6.14 -4.67
N GLY A 756 -26.47 -5.94 -3.36
CA GLY A 756 -27.67 -6.20 -2.57
C GLY A 756 -27.39 -6.12 -1.07
N PHE A 757 -28.38 -6.50 -0.28
CA PHE A 757 -28.14 -6.77 1.14
C PHE A 757 -27.54 -8.16 1.30
N TRP A 758 -26.65 -8.30 2.28
CA TRP A 758 -26.32 -9.60 2.83
C TRP A 758 -27.55 -10.21 3.54
N ARG A 759 -27.51 -11.52 3.79
CA ARG A 759 -28.67 -12.32 4.22
C ARG A 759 -29.28 -11.87 5.56
N ASP A 760 -28.48 -11.31 6.46
CA ASP A 760 -28.95 -10.76 7.74
C ASP A 760 -29.55 -9.34 7.63
N GLY A 761 -29.47 -8.72 6.46
CA GLY A 761 -29.94 -7.37 6.19
C GLY A 761 -29.09 -6.24 6.78
N ARG A 762 -27.94 -6.53 7.41
CA ARG A 762 -27.14 -5.53 8.16
C ARG A 762 -25.91 -5.01 7.41
N THR A 763 -25.54 -5.69 6.32
CA THR A 763 -24.39 -5.34 5.49
C THR A 763 -24.85 -5.22 4.05
N ILE A 764 -24.35 -4.23 3.32
CA ILE A 764 -24.51 -4.18 1.86
C ILE A 764 -23.33 -4.93 1.25
N ILE A 765 -23.58 -5.85 0.34
CA ILE A 765 -22.55 -6.44 -0.51
C ILE A 765 -22.61 -5.80 -1.90
N TYR A 766 -21.44 -5.55 -2.49
CA TYR A 766 -21.35 -5.43 -3.94
C TYR A 766 -20.05 -6.02 -4.47
N GLY A 767 -20.09 -6.52 -5.70
CA GLY A 767 -18.97 -7.13 -6.39
C GLY A 767 -18.56 -6.30 -7.60
N GLU A 768 -17.26 -6.01 -7.72
CA GLU A 768 -16.63 -5.48 -8.92
C GLU A 768 -16.11 -6.63 -9.76
N TYR A 769 -16.59 -6.77 -11.00
CA TYR A 769 -15.98 -7.70 -11.94
C TYR A 769 -14.56 -7.28 -12.29
N GLY A 770 -13.61 -8.21 -12.18
CA GLY A 770 -12.26 -8.03 -12.70
C GLY A 770 -12.21 -8.04 -14.24
N PHE A 771 -10.99 -8.02 -14.78
CA PHE A 771 -10.77 -8.23 -16.23
C PHE A 771 -11.02 -9.69 -16.66
N GLU A 772 -10.98 -10.64 -15.72
CA GLU A 772 -11.36 -12.03 -15.91
C GLU A 772 -12.69 -12.31 -15.20
N TYR A 773 -13.60 -13.04 -15.86
CA TYR A 773 -15.02 -13.08 -15.48
C TYR A 773 -15.37 -13.85 -14.19
N LEU A 774 -14.41 -14.57 -13.60
CA LEU A 774 -14.64 -15.47 -12.47
C LEU A 774 -14.28 -14.84 -11.11
N ASP A 775 -13.29 -13.95 -11.08
CA ASP A 775 -12.86 -13.27 -9.87
C ASP A 775 -13.54 -11.91 -9.70
N VAL A 776 -14.14 -11.72 -8.52
CA VAL A 776 -14.87 -10.52 -8.15
C VAL A 776 -14.25 -9.93 -6.89
N ASN A 777 -13.90 -8.64 -6.96
CA ASN A 777 -13.54 -7.90 -5.74
C ASN A 777 -14.84 -7.51 -5.03
N TRP A 778 -15.12 -8.19 -3.93
CA TRP A 778 -16.29 -7.95 -3.09
C TRP A 778 -16.00 -6.90 -2.05
N GLN A 779 -16.83 -5.86 -2.02
CA GLN A 779 -16.82 -4.84 -0.99
C GLN A 779 -18.07 -4.99 -0.10
N MET A 780 -17.85 -5.00 1.21
CA MET A 780 -18.90 -4.94 2.22
C MET A 780 -19.01 -3.50 2.72
N LEU A 781 -20.20 -2.91 2.56
CA LEU A 781 -20.47 -1.52 2.91
C LEU A 781 -21.42 -1.43 4.09
N ASN A 782 -21.17 -0.44 4.94
CA ASN A 782 -22.07 -0.06 6.02
C ASN A 782 -23.40 0.48 5.44
N PRO A 783 -24.59 -0.03 5.82
CA PRO A 783 -25.87 0.40 5.26
C PRO A 783 -26.30 1.81 5.67
N GLU A 784 -25.63 2.42 6.65
CA GLU A 784 -25.89 3.81 7.06
C GLU A 784 -24.93 4.81 6.43
N THR A 785 -23.64 4.48 6.28
CA THR A 785 -22.63 5.44 5.79
C THR A 785 -22.23 5.23 4.33
N GLY A 786 -22.51 4.06 3.75
CA GLY A 786 -22.03 3.68 2.41
C GLY A 786 -20.51 3.42 2.33
N GLN A 787 -19.80 3.53 3.45
CA GLN A 787 -18.35 3.30 3.52
C GLN A 787 -18.03 1.82 3.47
N THR A 788 -16.97 1.45 2.74
CA THR A 788 -16.41 0.10 2.72
C THR A 788 -15.84 -0.25 4.09
N GLU A 789 -16.41 -1.27 4.74
CA GLU A 789 -15.94 -1.85 6.01
C GLU A 789 -14.93 -2.98 5.76
N ARG A 790 -15.04 -3.69 4.62
CA ARG A 790 -14.12 -4.76 4.18
C ARG A 790 -14.11 -4.88 2.66
N SER A 791 -12.97 -5.25 2.08
CA SER A 791 -12.82 -5.70 0.69
C SER A 791 -12.14 -7.07 0.68
N PHE A 792 -12.49 -7.95 -0.25
CA PHE A 792 -11.83 -9.25 -0.44
C PHE A 792 -12.10 -9.80 -1.85
N GLN A 793 -11.20 -10.62 -2.39
CA GLN A 793 -11.44 -11.31 -3.66
C GLN A 793 -12.11 -12.67 -3.43
N SER A 794 -13.13 -12.99 -4.22
CA SER A 794 -13.82 -14.28 -4.19
C SER A 794 -14.56 -14.48 -5.52
N LEU A 795 -15.04 -15.70 -5.72
CA LEU A 795 -15.91 -16.05 -6.84
C LEU A 795 -17.15 -15.15 -6.95
N VAL A 796 -17.73 -15.11 -8.16
CA VAL A 796 -19.01 -14.45 -8.49
C VAL A 796 -20.17 -14.90 -7.58
N SER A 797 -20.12 -16.11 -7.02
CA SER A 797 -21.10 -16.59 -6.04
C SER A 797 -20.57 -16.50 -4.61
N LEU A 798 -21.23 -15.72 -3.75
CA LEU A 798 -20.96 -15.74 -2.30
C LEU A 798 -21.81 -16.79 -1.57
N ALA A 799 -21.14 -17.73 -0.91
CA ALA A 799 -21.76 -18.68 0.00
C ALA A 799 -21.74 -18.18 1.46
N GLY A 800 -22.68 -18.65 2.27
CA GLY A 800 -22.81 -18.24 3.67
C GLY A 800 -23.98 -18.95 4.37
N THR A 801 -24.15 -18.70 5.67
CA THR A 801 -25.28 -19.23 6.45
C THR A 801 -26.58 -18.48 6.14
N GLN A 802 -27.74 -19.10 6.40
CA GLN A 802 -29.04 -18.42 6.21
C GLN A 802 -29.22 -17.23 7.17
N ASP A 803 -28.71 -17.33 8.39
CA ASP A 803 -28.73 -16.24 9.39
C ASP A 803 -27.74 -15.10 9.08
N GLY A 804 -26.96 -15.22 8.00
CA GLY A 804 -25.97 -14.26 7.54
C GLY A 804 -24.75 -14.06 8.46
N GLN A 805 -24.58 -14.82 9.54
CA GLN A 805 -23.44 -14.61 10.44
C GLN A 805 -22.11 -15.05 9.84
N TRP A 806 -22.13 -16.07 8.97
CA TRP A 806 -20.94 -16.61 8.31
C TRP A 806 -20.98 -16.43 6.79
N LEU A 807 -19.83 -16.03 6.23
CA LEU A 807 -19.53 -15.96 4.80
C LEU A 807 -18.41 -16.93 4.46
N VAL A 808 -18.50 -17.64 3.32
CA VAL A 808 -17.37 -18.34 2.72
C VAL A 808 -16.78 -17.46 1.62
N GLN A 809 -15.53 -17.02 1.80
CA GLN A 809 -14.67 -16.58 0.71
C GLN A 809 -13.93 -17.79 0.15
N VAL A 810 -13.80 -17.84 -1.18
CA VAL A 810 -13.18 -18.93 -1.93
C VAL A 810 -12.00 -18.37 -2.72
N THR A 811 -10.90 -19.12 -2.74
CA THR A 811 -9.70 -18.85 -3.56
C THR A 811 -9.20 -20.17 -4.15
N ASP A 812 -8.25 -20.14 -5.09
CA ASP A 812 -7.67 -21.34 -5.70
C ASP A 812 -6.87 -22.26 -4.74
N SER A 813 -6.63 -21.85 -3.50
CA SER A 813 -5.79 -22.64 -2.57
C SER A 813 -6.29 -22.70 -1.12
N TYR A 814 -7.39 -22.02 -0.81
CA TYR A 814 -8.01 -22.07 0.50
C TYR A 814 -9.40 -21.43 0.51
N LEU A 815 -10.18 -21.78 1.53
CA LEU A 815 -11.38 -21.06 1.94
C LEU A 815 -11.13 -20.26 3.21
N LEU A 816 -11.80 -19.12 3.31
CA LEU A 816 -11.94 -18.35 4.55
C LEU A 816 -13.41 -18.28 4.93
N LEU A 817 -13.77 -18.98 6.00
CA LEU A 817 -15.09 -18.86 6.61
C LEU A 817 -15.04 -17.70 7.63
N ARG A 818 -15.66 -16.56 7.29
CA ARG A 818 -15.58 -15.28 8.03
C ARG A 818 -16.84 -15.04 8.85
N ALA A 819 -16.68 -14.69 10.13
CA ALA A 819 -17.81 -14.31 10.99
C ALA A 819 -18.04 -12.79 10.87
N LEU A 820 -19.03 -12.33 10.10
CA LEU A 820 -19.06 -10.93 9.62
C LEU A 820 -19.15 -9.86 10.72
N ALA A 821 -19.82 -10.17 11.84
CA ALA A 821 -19.93 -9.28 12.99
C ALA A 821 -18.66 -9.21 13.87
N TYR A 822 -17.58 -9.92 13.50
CA TYR A 822 -16.37 -10.10 14.30
C TYR A 822 -15.10 -10.04 13.45
N ASP A 823 -13.97 -9.70 14.05
CA ASP A 823 -12.66 -9.84 13.39
C ASP A 823 -12.13 -11.28 13.56
N TYR A 824 -12.85 -12.23 12.96
CA TYR A 824 -12.55 -13.67 13.04
C TYR A 824 -12.73 -14.36 11.68
N GLN A 825 -11.75 -15.17 11.30
CA GLN A 825 -11.78 -16.03 10.11
C GLN A 825 -11.28 -17.44 10.44
N TYR A 826 -11.98 -18.44 9.93
CA TYR A 826 -11.59 -19.84 10.00
C TYR A 826 -11.02 -20.28 8.65
N PHE A 827 -9.71 -20.58 8.64
CA PHE A 827 -8.95 -20.95 7.45
C PHE A 827 -9.06 -22.46 7.15
N ILE A 828 -9.37 -22.81 5.90
CA ILE A 828 -9.50 -24.19 5.41
C ILE A 828 -8.63 -24.33 4.14
N PRO A 829 -7.45 -24.97 4.20
CA PRO A 829 -6.61 -25.14 3.01
C PRO A 829 -7.17 -26.19 2.04
N HIS A 830 -6.86 -26.03 0.75
CA HIS A 830 -7.03 -27.05 -0.28
C HIS A 830 -6.05 -26.85 -1.45
N SER A 831 -5.84 -27.89 -2.25
CA SER A 831 -5.05 -27.82 -3.49
C SER A 831 -5.91 -28.10 -4.74
N PHE A 832 -7.21 -27.80 -4.66
CA PHE A 832 -8.13 -27.82 -5.80
C PHE A 832 -7.97 -26.53 -6.61
N GLN A 833 -7.53 -26.66 -7.86
CA GLN A 833 -7.38 -25.54 -8.80
C GLN A 833 -8.70 -25.23 -9.51
N ASP A 834 -8.86 -23.99 -10.00
CA ASP A 834 -9.99 -23.53 -10.82
C ASP A 834 -11.37 -23.87 -10.22
N CYS A 835 -11.56 -23.54 -8.94
CA CYS A 835 -12.84 -23.69 -8.25
C CYS A 835 -13.80 -22.58 -8.68
N GLN A 836 -14.85 -22.89 -9.44
CA GLN A 836 -15.74 -21.89 -10.03
C GLN A 836 -16.93 -21.51 -9.14
N TRP A 837 -17.26 -22.35 -8.16
CA TRP A 837 -18.46 -22.18 -7.34
C TRP A 837 -18.32 -22.81 -5.94
N ALA A 838 -19.07 -22.27 -4.98
CA ALA A 838 -19.19 -22.81 -3.63
C ALA A 838 -20.59 -22.67 -3.03
N VAL A 839 -20.97 -23.59 -2.16
CA VAL A 839 -22.18 -23.52 -1.31
C VAL A 839 -21.84 -23.98 0.11
N LEU A 840 -22.43 -23.32 1.11
CA LEU A 840 -22.40 -23.72 2.51
C LEU A 840 -23.77 -24.29 2.88
N SER A 841 -23.85 -25.61 3.00
CA SER A 841 -25.02 -26.27 3.57
C SER A 841 -24.95 -26.14 5.10
N ALA A 842 -25.94 -25.46 5.66
CA ALA A 842 -26.08 -25.30 7.11
C ALA A 842 -27.30 -26.10 7.58
N ALA A 843 -27.06 -27.12 8.42
CA ALA A 843 -28.12 -27.82 9.12
C ALA A 843 -28.59 -26.98 10.31
N GLU A 844 -29.88 -26.63 10.33
CA GLU A 844 -30.56 -25.92 11.44
C GLU A 844 -30.59 -26.73 12.76
#